data_AF-A0A6P0I1E5-F1
#
_entry.id   AF-A0A6P0I1E5-F1
#
_cell.length_a   1.000
_cell.length_b   1.000
_cell.length_c   1.000
_cell.angle_alpha   90.00
_cell.angle_beta   90.00
_cell.angle_gamma   90.00
#
_symmetry.space_group_name_H-M   'P 1'
#
loop_
_entity.id
_entity.type
_entity.pdbx_description
1 polymer ?
#
loop_
_entity_poly.entity_id
_entity_poly.type
_entity_poly.pdbx_seq_one_letter_code
_entity_poly.pdbx_strand_id
1 'polypeptide(L)'
;MVLTTQPSQMRGLNSYEVFPLFTVGETIEDYTPPGILDGLGAYELDDNTIRVLANHELRSGVGYTYTLANGTQFNGARVSFFDIDKNTLEVTNSGLAYDTIIYRNGEVVDEASDIQFGEIVDEDGVTQLGGLNRFCSSIYIEGNEFTSGSGIVDSIYFTGEETFGGTEFALDIENNTLYALPWLGKAAWENVTQVDTGNADEVGILVGDDREAAPLLLYVGEKDTATDAGFLERNGLANGSLYVWVPNDDLGDTPDSVVDDDGNPEDPDTNPDPAGFNGTGNSESGTFVEIDYYRPDQAGSAVDTDGDGSIQDELGYDELGFATQFQQDTLALEAGAFQFSRPEDVATNPADGTEAVLASTGRSGRFPDDVWGITYSVDIEFGDTITADLEILYDGDDAGNGQFADPDFGLRSPDNLDWADDGNIYINEDRSTGLFGDTSGEEASIWKLDPTTGNLTRVAQMDRSAVPGSPIAQTDGDPDDIGDWESSGILDVSDLFDKDPGSFFLFDVQAHSLRDGVIEEEGLVQGGQLSVLSKVNGPVINPAADNNFNGGDDNDTVATGGGNDTLAGGSGEDNLNGGIGSDRILGQEDDDLLVGRLGNDFLSGGAGDDTLEGGQGRDRLNGNAGNDELTGGGSIDRFIFNTNNAFQSTDLGVDTITDFQPDLDLILLDKSTFTEITTAAGGNIGSEFAVTSSPETSSGIIVYDSSTGNLFYNANGSAAGFGDGGQFAILSNNPTLTADNFQIR
;
A
#
# COMPACT_ATOMS: atom_id res chain seq x y z
N MET A 1 15.44 3.06 10.12
CA MET A 1 14.79 1.73 10.04
C MET A 1 13.64 1.66 11.03
N VAL A 2 12.41 1.57 10.55
CA VAL A 2 11.20 1.41 11.36
C VAL A 2 10.42 0.22 10.84
N LEU A 3 10.08 -0.70 11.73
CA LEU A 3 8.95 -1.60 11.60
C LEU A 3 8.16 -1.40 12.90
N THR A 4 6.98 -0.81 12.80
CA THR A 4 6.22 -0.34 13.98
C THR A 4 5.96 -1.47 14.97
N THR A 5 6.04 -1.16 16.26
CA THR A 5 5.59 -2.10 17.31
C THR A 5 4.17 -1.81 17.78
N GLN A 6 3.45 -0.91 17.10
CA GLN A 6 2.07 -0.57 17.43
C GLN A 6 1.11 -1.65 16.92
N PRO A 7 -0.06 -1.83 17.55
CA PRO A 7 -1.07 -2.76 17.05
C PRO A 7 -1.51 -2.39 15.63
N SER A 8 -1.81 -3.39 14.82
CA SER A 8 -2.34 -3.19 13.46
C SER A 8 -3.73 -2.59 13.50
N GLN A 9 -3.94 -1.48 12.81
CA GLN A 9 -5.23 -0.79 12.70
C GLN A 9 -6.23 -1.53 11.80
N MET A 10 -5.77 -2.53 11.06
CA MET A 10 -6.62 -3.39 10.25
C MET A 10 -6.29 -4.87 10.48
N ARG A 11 -7.32 -5.74 10.44
CA ARG A 11 -7.17 -7.19 10.51
C ARG A 11 -7.41 -7.83 9.15
N GLY A 12 -6.58 -8.80 8.79
CA GLY A 12 -6.79 -9.62 7.60
C GLY A 12 -7.91 -10.65 7.79
N LEU A 13 -8.59 -10.99 6.70
CA LEU A 13 -9.73 -11.90 6.62
C LEU A 13 -9.59 -12.82 5.40
N ASN A 14 -10.33 -13.92 5.38
CA ASN A 14 -10.44 -14.80 4.20
C ASN A 14 -9.08 -15.22 3.57
N SER A 15 -8.12 -15.58 4.43
CA SER A 15 -6.74 -15.97 4.06
C SER A 15 -5.83 -14.79 3.68
N TYR A 16 -6.09 -13.61 4.24
CA TYR A 16 -5.16 -12.49 4.24
C TYR A 16 -4.76 -12.13 5.67
N GLU A 17 -3.56 -11.56 5.81
CA GLU A 17 -2.99 -10.99 7.03
C GLU A 17 -2.55 -9.56 6.76
N VAL A 18 -2.53 -8.73 7.81
CA VAL A 18 -2.12 -7.33 7.73
C VAL A 18 -0.90 -7.10 8.63
N PHE A 19 0.11 -6.42 8.09
CA PHE A 19 1.32 -6.04 8.81
C PHE A 19 1.59 -4.54 8.67
N PRO A 20 1.56 -3.74 9.74
CA PRO A 20 1.85 -2.33 9.65
C PRO A 20 3.36 -2.11 9.49
N LEU A 21 3.74 -1.27 8.53
CA LEU A 21 5.13 -0.91 8.24
C LEU A 21 5.60 0.22 9.18
N PHE A 22 4.81 1.28 9.28
CA PHE A 22 5.00 2.33 10.27
C PHE A 22 3.66 2.88 10.76
N THR A 23 3.67 3.57 11.89
CA THR A 23 2.51 4.30 12.42
C THR A 23 2.79 5.80 12.44
N VAL A 24 1.83 6.61 11.99
CA VAL A 24 1.98 8.09 12.03
C VAL A 24 2.30 8.54 13.45
N GLY A 25 3.33 9.38 13.58
CA GLY A 25 3.94 9.76 14.86
C GLY A 25 5.31 9.13 15.10
N GLU A 26 5.66 8.07 14.37
CA GLU A 26 7.03 7.57 14.30
C GLU A 26 7.89 8.45 13.39
N THR A 27 9.14 8.69 13.80
CA THR A 27 10.15 9.34 12.96
C THR A 27 11.00 8.28 12.28
N ILE A 28 11.07 8.34 10.96
CA ILE A 28 11.90 7.48 10.12
C ILE A 28 13.10 8.33 9.70
N GLU A 29 14.30 7.95 10.19
CA GLU A 29 15.50 8.79 10.10
C GLU A 29 15.29 10.19 10.71
N ASP A 30 15.13 11.24 9.89
CA ASP A 30 14.86 12.63 10.30
C ASP A 30 13.53 13.18 9.78
N TYR A 31 12.68 12.31 9.22
CA TYR A 31 11.37 12.66 8.69
C TYR A 31 10.24 12.01 9.49
N THR A 32 9.27 12.82 9.90
CA THR A 32 8.03 12.34 10.53
C THR A 32 6.88 12.59 9.55
N PRO A 33 6.18 11.55 9.07
CA PRO A 33 5.04 11.72 8.17
C PRO A 33 3.98 12.64 8.79
N PRO A 34 3.45 13.63 8.06
CA PRO A 34 2.53 14.63 8.62
C PRO A 34 1.13 14.09 8.99
N GLY A 35 0.82 12.84 8.61
CA GLY A 35 -0.49 12.20 8.80
C GLY A 35 -1.39 12.32 7.57
N ILE A 36 -2.56 11.69 7.64
CA ILE A 36 -3.51 11.55 6.52
C ILE A 36 -2.78 11.02 5.28
N LEU A 37 -2.27 9.78 5.38
CA LEU A 37 -1.77 9.07 4.20
C LEU A 37 -2.95 8.80 3.27
N ASP A 38 -2.67 8.70 1.99
CA ASP A 38 -3.67 8.44 0.96
C ASP A 38 -2.95 7.77 -0.22
N GLY A 39 -3.51 7.85 -1.43
CA GLY A 39 -2.91 7.50 -2.73
C GLY A 39 -1.45 7.08 -2.71
N LEU A 40 -1.21 5.81 -3.09
CA LEU A 40 0.11 5.21 -3.13
C LEU A 40 0.61 4.96 -4.56
N GLY A 41 1.92 4.89 -4.70
CA GLY A 41 2.61 4.38 -5.88
C GLY A 41 3.94 3.77 -5.49
N ALA A 42 4.42 2.74 -6.18
CA ALA A 42 5.66 2.05 -5.81
C ALA A 42 6.50 1.64 -7.02
N TYR A 43 7.82 1.66 -6.86
CA TYR A 43 8.76 1.18 -7.86
C TYR A 43 10.05 0.64 -7.23
N GLU A 44 10.77 -0.20 -7.97
CA GLU A 44 12.06 -0.74 -7.55
C GLU A 44 13.15 0.35 -7.56
N LEU A 45 13.85 0.53 -6.44
CA LEU A 45 15.00 1.43 -6.33
C LEU A 45 16.31 0.69 -6.60
N ASP A 46 16.42 -0.53 -6.08
CA ASP A 46 17.46 -1.52 -6.35
C ASP A 46 17.00 -2.94 -5.99
N ASP A 47 17.85 -3.95 -6.25
CA ASP A 47 17.55 -5.38 -6.05
C ASP A 47 16.94 -5.74 -4.67
N ASN A 48 17.15 -4.92 -3.63
CA ASN A 48 16.64 -5.20 -2.27
C ASN A 48 15.73 -4.10 -1.73
N THR A 49 15.47 -3.02 -2.46
CA THR A 49 14.73 -1.87 -1.93
C THR A 49 13.72 -1.37 -2.95
N ILE A 50 12.49 -1.20 -2.51
CA ILE A 50 11.47 -0.46 -3.25
C ILE A 50 11.33 0.94 -2.67
N ARG A 51 10.88 1.88 -3.49
CA ARG A 51 10.41 3.18 -3.04
C ARG A 51 8.90 3.24 -3.20
N VAL A 52 8.23 3.55 -2.10
CA VAL A 52 6.81 3.88 -2.05
C VAL A 52 6.68 5.40 -2.00
N LEU A 53 5.81 5.95 -2.82
CA LEU A 53 5.35 7.32 -2.79
C LEU A 53 3.96 7.31 -2.16
N ALA A 54 3.68 8.26 -1.28
CA ALA A 54 2.38 8.40 -0.65
C ALA A 54 1.96 9.85 -0.64
N ASN A 55 0.71 10.10 -1.01
CA ASN A 55 0.08 11.38 -0.83
C ASN A 55 -0.17 11.67 0.65
N HIS A 56 -0.37 12.95 0.92
CA HIS A 56 -0.86 13.43 2.18
C HIS A 56 -2.01 14.39 1.94
N GLU A 57 -3.22 13.98 2.30
CA GLU A 57 -4.49 14.62 1.95
C GLU A 57 -4.81 15.82 2.86
N LEU A 58 -3.82 16.70 3.01
CA LEU A 58 -3.86 17.83 3.92
C LEU A 58 -4.43 19.06 3.22
N ARG A 59 -5.38 19.72 3.90
CA ARG A 59 -5.84 21.04 3.47
C ARG A 59 -4.70 22.06 3.45
N SER A 60 -4.77 23.01 2.53
CA SER A 60 -3.84 24.13 2.45
C SER A 60 -3.73 24.82 3.83
N GLY A 61 -2.52 24.91 4.38
CA GLY A 61 -2.26 25.53 5.69
C GLY A 61 -2.19 24.57 6.88
N VAL A 62 -2.58 23.30 6.71
CA VAL A 62 -2.56 22.28 7.76
C VAL A 62 -1.21 21.51 7.77
N GLY A 63 -0.85 20.94 8.92
CA GLY A 63 0.42 20.21 9.11
C GLY A 63 1.63 21.14 9.28
N TYR A 64 2.79 20.55 9.53
CA TYR A 64 4.03 21.31 9.66
C TYR A 64 4.58 21.76 8.30
N THR A 65 5.35 22.86 8.32
CA THR A 65 5.95 23.46 7.12
C THR A 65 7.06 22.59 6.51
N TYR A 66 7.04 22.41 5.19
CA TYR A 66 8.13 21.83 4.41
C TYR A 66 8.81 22.89 3.53
N THR A 67 9.97 22.57 2.96
CA THR A 67 10.80 23.53 2.22
C THR A 67 11.37 22.91 0.96
N LEU A 68 11.19 23.60 -0.17
CA LEU A 68 11.77 23.26 -1.47
C LEU A 68 13.28 23.59 -1.51
N ALA A 69 13.99 23.09 -2.53
CA ALA A 69 15.43 23.29 -2.68
C ALA A 69 15.83 24.78 -2.81
N ASN A 70 14.96 25.61 -3.39
CA ASN A 70 15.16 27.06 -3.52
C ASN A 70 14.91 27.85 -2.21
N GLY A 71 14.40 27.18 -1.16
CA GLY A 71 14.08 27.78 0.13
C GLY A 71 12.63 28.25 0.27
N THR A 72 11.79 28.08 -0.76
CA THR A 72 10.36 28.37 -0.68
C THR A 72 9.68 27.39 0.26
N GLN A 73 8.77 27.89 1.09
CA GLN A 73 8.15 27.14 2.18
C GLN A 73 6.66 26.96 1.96
N PHE A 74 6.12 25.80 2.35
CA PHE A 74 4.72 25.44 2.18
C PHE A 74 4.19 24.68 3.40
N ASN A 75 2.89 24.81 3.64
CA ASN A 75 2.12 23.88 4.47
C ASN A 75 1.25 22.98 3.56
N GLY A 76 0.34 22.20 4.14
CA GLY A 76 -0.66 21.45 3.38
C GLY A 76 -0.11 20.19 2.71
N ALA A 77 -0.78 19.81 1.63
CA ALA A 77 -0.57 18.55 0.92
C ALA A 77 0.85 18.45 0.37
N ARG A 78 1.32 17.20 0.28
CA ARG A 78 2.65 16.84 -0.23
C ARG A 78 2.72 15.35 -0.54
N VAL A 79 3.71 14.97 -1.33
CA VAL A 79 4.06 13.57 -1.58
C VAL A 79 5.29 13.22 -0.74
N SER A 80 5.19 12.20 0.10
CA SER A 80 6.35 11.62 0.80
C SER A 80 6.86 10.41 0.04
N PHE A 81 8.16 10.10 0.18
CA PHE A 81 8.70 8.80 -0.20
C PHE A 81 9.07 7.97 1.04
N PHE A 82 9.04 6.65 0.90
CA PHE A 82 9.42 5.65 1.88
C PHE A 82 10.20 4.53 1.19
N ASP A 83 11.47 4.34 1.54
CA ASP A 83 12.29 3.25 1.01
C ASP A 83 12.12 2.02 1.89
N ILE A 84 11.64 0.92 1.32
CA ILE A 84 11.31 -0.32 2.04
C ILE A 84 12.26 -1.43 1.60
N ASP A 85 12.92 -2.06 2.56
CA ASP A 85 13.73 -3.26 2.30
C ASP A 85 12.82 -4.45 1.98
N LYS A 86 13.04 -5.09 0.84
CA LYS A 86 12.21 -6.20 0.32
C LYS A 86 12.23 -7.43 1.22
N ASN A 87 13.33 -7.67 1.94
CA ASN A 87 13.52 -8.87 2.76
C ASN A 87 12.97 -8.69 4.17
N THR A 88 13.13 -7.49 4.73
CA THR A 88 12.77 -7.22 6.15
C THR A 88 11.47 -6.44 6.31
N LEU A 89 10.97 -5.82 5.23
CA LEU A 89 9.85 -4.85 5.24
C LEU A 89 10.11 -3.60 6.08
N GLU A 90 11.35 -3.36 6.52
CA GLU A 90 11.67 -2.16 7.27
C GLU A 90 11.65 -0.93 6.36
N VAL A 91 11.05 0.16 6.84
CA VAL A 91 11.21 1.47 6.19
C VAL A 91 12.57 2.03 6.59
N THR A 92 13.49 2.03 5.63
CA THR A 92 14.90 2.36 5.83
C THR A 92 15.20 3.85 5.67
N ASN A 93 14.39 4.57 4.91
CA ASN A 93 14.57 6.00 4.61
C ASN A 93 13.22 6.63 4.20
N SER A 94 13.07 7.94 4.41
CA SER A 94 11.87 8.67 3.99
C SER A 94 12.12 10.18 3.87
N GLY A 95 11.20 10.89 3.22
CA GLY A 95 11.29 12.34 3.05
C GLY A 95 10.28 12.89 2.05
N LEU A 96 10.43 14.17 1.69
CA LEU A 96 9.65 14.79 0.61
C LEU A 96 10.10 14.24 -0.76
N ALA A 97 9.16 13.87 -1.62
CA ALA A 97 9.45 13.22 -2.91
C ALA A 97 9.92 14.17 -4.02
N TYR A 98 9.74 15.48 -3.84
CA TYR A 98 10.14 16.51 -4.81
C TYR A 98 10.85 17.66 -4.12
N ASP A 99 11.67 18.39 -4.87
CA ASP A 99 12.35 19.58 -4.37
C ASP A 99 12.04 20.86 -5.18
N THR A 100 11.33 20.70 -6.30
CA THR A 100 10.97 21.75 -7.26
C THR A 100 9.52 21.57 -7.70
N ILE A 101 8.79 22.68 -7.82
CA ILE A 101 7.43 22.70 -8.38
C ILE A 101 7.42 23.63 -9.60
N ILE A 102 6.82 23.18 -10.69
CA ILE A 102 6.50 24.00 -11.87
C ILE A 102 4.97 24.09 -11.94
N TYR A 103 4.44 25.29 -11.76
CA TYR A 103 2.99 25.49 -11.67
C TYR A 103 2.34 25.72 -13.03
N ARG A 104 1.01 25.96 -13.05
CA ARG A 104 0.18 25.99 -14.28
C ARG A 104 0.68 26.98 -15.34
N ASN A 105 1.34 28.06 -14.95
CA ASN A 105 1.89 29.06 -15.88
C ASN A 105 3.21 28.62 -16.54
N GLY A 106 3.75 27.45 -16.18
CA GLY A 106 5.02 26.90 -16.66
C GLY A 106 6.26 27.48 -15.97
N GLU A 107 6.09 28.28 -14.92
CA GLU A 107 7.20 28.87 -14.16
C GLU A 107 7.49 28.06 -12.88
N VAL A 108 8.75 28.12 -12.44
CA VAL A 108 9.17 27.53 -11.17
C VAL A 108 8.57 28.35 -10.04
N VAL A 109 7.95 27.66 -9.08
CA VAL A 109 7.42 28.25 -7.86
C VAL A 109 8.55 28.76 -6.99
N ASP A 110 8.61 30.07 -6.75
CA ASP A 110 9.62 30.71 -5.89
C ASP A 110 9.03 31.51 -4.71
N GLU A 111 7.72 31.69 -4.69
CA GLU A 111 6.95 32.16 -3.54
C GLU A 111 5.63 31.40 -3.37
N ALA A 112 5.08 31.36 -2.16
CA ALA A 112 3.85 30.62 -1.92
C ALA A 112 2.68 31.20 -2.72
N SER A 113 2.62 32.52 -2.92
CA SER A 113 1.59 33.16 -3.74
C SER A 113 1.56 32.75 -5.22
N ASP A 114 2.56 32.01 -5.71
CA ASP A 114 2.56 31.48 -7.08
C ASP A 114 1.54 30.35 -7.29
N ILE A 115 1.10 29.69 -6.21
CA ILE A 115 0.12 28.61 -6.25
C ILE A 115 -1.23 29.07 -5.71
N GLN A 116 -2.31 28.45 -6.18
CA GLN A 116 -3.69 28.90 -5.96
C GLN A 116 -4.05 29.08 -4.48
N PHE A 117 -3.60 28.16 -3.62
CA PHE A 117 -3.90 28.17 -2.18
C PHE A 117 -2.68 28.52 -1.31
N GLY A 118 -1.66 29.18 -1.87
CA GLY A 118 -0.41 29.43 -1.17
C GLY A 118 -0.42 30.62 -0.20
N GLU A 119 -1.43 31.50 -0.29
CA GLU A 119 -1.72 32.52 0.72
C GLU A 119 -3.13 32.33 1.27
N ILE A 120 -3.25 32.14 2.58
CA ILE A 120 -4.53 31.95 3.25
C ILE A 120 -4.80 33.14 4.15
N VAL A 121 -5.95 33.79 4.02
CA VAL A 121 -6.32 34.91 4.90
C VAL A 121 -7.24 34.40 6.00
N ASP A 122 -6.82 34.52 7.26
CA ASP A 122 -7.64 34.11 8.40
C ASP A 122 -8.82 35.08 8.69
N GLU A 123 -9.68 34.70 9.63
CA GLU A 123 -10.86 35.48 10.03
C GLU A 123 -10.53 36.91 10.50
N ASP A 124 -9.30 37.14 10.98
CA ASP A 124 -8.80 38.43 11.44
C ASP A 124 -8.14 39.25 10.31
N GLY A 125 -8.09 38.70 9.09
CA GLY A 125 -7.50 39.33 7.90
C GLY A 125 -5.98 39.22 7.83
N VAL A 126 -5.38 38.25 8.52
CA VAL A 126 -3.94 38.01 8.51
C VAL A 126 -3.61 36.94 7.46
N THR A 127 -2.70 37.26 6.54
CA THR A 127 -2.17 36.29 5.58
C THR A 127 -1.26 35.29 6.30
N GLN A 128 -1.57 34.02 6.13
CA GLN A 128 -0.85 32.85 6.60
C GLN A 128 -0.27 32.07 5.41
N LEU A 129 0.70 31.21 5.71
CA LEU A 129 1.34 30.37 4.72
C LEU A 129 0.41 29.22 4.34
N GLY A 130 0.07 29.12 3.06
CA GLY A 130 -0.68 28.03 2.48
C GLY A 130 0.20 27.07 1.69
N GLY A 131 -0.40 26.31 0.79
CA GLY A 131 0.26 25.21 0.09
C GLY A 131 -0.60 24.55 -0.97
N LEU A 132 -0.12 23.40 -1.45
CA LEU A 132 -0.94 22.46 -2.19
C LEU A 132 -2.06 21.94 -1.28
N ASN A 133 -3.19 21.55 -1.87
CA ASN A 133 -4.42 21.32 -1.12
C ASN A 133 -5.02 19.94 -1.44
N ARG A 134 -5.17 19.10 -0.41
CA ARG A 134 -5.85 17.79 -0.49
C ARG A 134 -5.37 16.92 -1.64
N PHE A 135 -4.12 16.45 -1.55
CA PHE A 135 -3.68 15.36 -2.43
C PHE A 135 -4.34 14.08 -1.94
N CYS A 136 -5.42 13.66 -2.60
CA CYS A 136 -6.18 12.45 -2.31
C CYS A 136 -5.46 11.23 -2.89
N SER A 137 -6.12 10.44 -3.73
CA SER A 137 -5.49 9.32 -4.40
C SER A 137 -4.37 9.69 -5.39
N SER A 138 -3.74 8.66 -5.94
CA SER A 138 -2.57 8.77 -6.81
C SER A 138 -2.41 7.54 -7.66
N ILE A 139 -1.54 7.62 -8.66
CA ILE A 139 -1.04 6.42 -9.33
C ILE A 139 0.42 6.60 -9.74
N TYR A 140 1.22 5.55 -9.57
CA TYR A 140 2.50 5.43 -10.28
C TYR A 140 2.26 4.67 -11.58
N ILE A 141 2.67 5.26 -12.71
CA ILE A 141 2.59 4.58 -14.00
C ILE A 141 3.99 4.44 -14.61
N GLU A 142 4.31 3.21 -15.02
CA GLU A 142 5.58 2.91 -15.67
C GLU A 142 5.58 3.43 -17.13
N GLY A 143 6.69 4.05 -17.53
CA GLY A 143 6.84 4.54 -18.89
C GLY A 143 6.90 3.40 -19.92
N ASN A 144 6.14 3.55 -21.02
CA ASN A 144 6.07 2.58 -22.13
C ASN A 144 5.41 1.23 -21.76
N GLU A 145 4.40 1.24 -20.89
CA GLU A 145 3.66 0.03 -20.47
C GLU A 145 2.95 -0.69 -21.63
N PHE A 146 2.36 0.07 -22.57
CA PHE A 146 1.56 -0.54 -23.64
C PHE A 146 2.40 -1.05 -24.80
N THR A 147 2.08 -2.27 -25.26
CA THR A 147 2.80 -2.91 -26.38
C THR A 147 2.64 -2.18 -27.72
N SER A 148 1.60 -1.35 -27.85
CA SER A 148 1.35 -0.47 -29.00
C SER A 148 2.36 0.70 -29.06
N GLY A 149 3.02 1.02 -27.93
CA GLY A 149 3.86 2.21 -27.74
C GLY A 149 3.05 3.48 -27.47
N SER A 150 1.73 3.38 -27.29
CA SER A 150 0.90 4.44 -26.74
C SER A 150 1.26 4.73 -25.28
N GLY A 151 0.70 5.79 -24.72
CA GLY A 151 0.94 6.17 -23.33
C GLY A 151 2.20 7.01 -23.13
N ILE A 152 2.48 7.32 -21.87
CA ILE A 152 3.65 8.08 -21.42
C ILE A 152 4.94 7.31 -21.68
N VAL A 153 6.05 8.04 -21.82
CA VAL A 153 7.36 7.49 -22.15
C VAL A 153 8.32 7.49 -20.97
N ASP A 154 8.09 8.36 -19.98
CA ASP A 154 8.78 8.37 -18.69
C ASP A 154 7.87 7.74 -17.62
N SER A 155 8.45 7.17 -16.57
CA SER A 155 7.67 6.75 -15.41
C SER A 155 7.28 7.97 -14.57
N ILE A 156 6.01 8.07 -14.21
CA ILE A 156 5.43 9.28 -13.60
C ILE A 156 4.55 8.86 -12.43
N TYR A 157 4.62 9.63 -11.35
CA TYR A 157 3.65 9.57 -10.27
C TYR A 157 2.65 10.72 -10.41
N PHE A 158 1.38 10.40 -10.56
CA PHE A 158 0.28 11.34 -10.71
C PHE A 158 -0.41 11.57 -9.37
N THR A 159 -0.82 12.81 -9.11
CA THR A 159 -1.49 13.26 -7.88
C THR A 159 -2.17 14.59 -8.16
N GLY A 160 -3.32 14.85 -7.54
CA GLY A 160 -4.09 16.05 -7.81
C GLY A 160 -4.72 16.66 -6.57
N GLU A 161 -5.18 17.91 -6.69
CA GLU A 161 -5.92 18.58 -5.63
C GLU A 161 -7.40 18.22 -5.69
N GLU A 162 -7.87 17.46 -4.70
CA GLU A 162 -9.27 17.06 -4.50
C GLU A 162 -10.09 18.26 -3.96
N THR A 163 -10.29 19.23 -4.86
CA THR A 163 -10.94 20.50 -4.56
C THR A 163 -11.72 20.98 -5.79
N PHE A 164 -12.74 21.81 -5.58
CA PHE A 164 -13.48 22.40 -6.69
C PHE A 164 -12.56 23.27 -7.58
N GLY A 165 -12.30 22.81 -8.80
CA GLY A 165 -11.36 23.43 -9.71
C GLY A 165 -9.89 23.18 -9.36
N GLY A 166 -9.57 22.01 -8.82
CA GLY A 166 -8.22 21.58 -8.48
C GLY A 166 -7.29 21.44 -9.69
N THR A 167 -6.03 21.14 -9.40
CA THR A 167 -4.99 20.93 -10.41
C THR A 167 -4.39 19.54 -10.27
N GLU A 168 -4.27 18.84 -11.38
CA GLU A 168 -3.51 17.59 -11.48
C GLU A 168 -2.01 17.87 -11.61
N PHE A 169 -1.18 16.98 -11.08
CA PHE A 169 0.27 17.07 -11.15
C PHE A 169 0.93 15.77 -11.62
N ALA A 170 2.01 15.90 -12.37
CA ALA A 170 2.94 14.82 -12.68
C ALA A 170 4.27 15.03 -11.94
N LEU A 171 4.64 14.08 -11.08
CA LEU A 171 5.96 14.02 -10.47
C LEU A 171 6.93 13.28 -11.40
N ASP A 172 7.90 14.02 -11.95
CA ASP A 172 9.08 13.47 -12.59
C ASP A 172 10.00 12.90 -11.51
N ILE A 173 9.92 11.59 -11.28
CA ILE A 173 10.66 10.88 -10.24
C ILE A 173 12.17 10.82 -10.50
N GLU A 174 12.61 11.02 -11.75
CA GLU A 174 14.05 11.04 -12.06
C GLU A 174 14.68 12.38 -11.65
N ASN A 175 13.92 13.48 -11.77
CA ASN A 175 14.39 14.83 -11.54
C ASN A 175 13.77 15.50 -10.30
N ASN A 176 12.95 14.78 -9.51
CA ASN A 176 12.27 15.25 -8.30
C ASN A 176 11.49 16.56 -8.52
N THR A 177 10.83 16.70 -9.67
CA THR A 177 10.10 17.92 -10.07
C THR A 177 8.62 17.62 -10.24
N LEU A 178 7.78 18.36 -9.53
CA LEU A 178 6.32 18.26 -9.61
C LEU A 178 5.78 19.28 -10.61
N TYR A 179 5.15 18.82 -11.70
CA TYR A 179 4.61 19.65 -12.77
C TYR A 179 3.09 19.71 -12.72
N ALA A 180 2.50 20.90 -12.67
CA ALA A 180 1.07 21.08 -12.86
C ALA A 180 0.64 20.76 -14.31
N LEU A 181 -0.52 20.12 -14.46
CA LEU A 181 -1.05 19.63 -15.74
C LEU A 181 -2.33 20.38 -16.17
N PRO A 182 -2.23 21.63 -16.66
CA PRO A 182 -3.42 22.39 -17.04
C PRO A 182 -4.21 21.77 -18.21
N TRP A 183 -3.56 20.96 -19.04
CA TRP A 183 -4.20 20.29 -20.18
C TRP A 183 -5.17 19.18 -19.78
N LEU A 184 -5.08 18.66 -18.56
CA LEU A 184 -6.03 17.66 -18.07
C LEU A 184 -7.36 18.30 -17.60
N GLY A 185 -7.46 19.63 -17.60
CA GLY A 185 -8.68 20.35 -17.26
C GLY A 185 -8.78 20.67 -15.77
N LYS A 186 -10.00 20.54 -15.23
CA LYS A 186 -10.37 20.82 -13.84
C LYS A 186 -11.26 19.70 -13.28
N ALA A 187 -10.96 19.27 -12.06
CA ALA A 187 -11.70 18.26 -11.31
C ALA A 187 -11.48 18.50 -9.81
N ALA A 188 -12.25 17.82 -8.95
CA ALA A 188 -11.73 17.43 -7.63
C ALA A 188 -10.99 16.12 -7.85
N TRP A 189 -9.67 16.20 -7.99
CA TRP A 189 -8.86 15.09 -8.48
C TRP A 189 -8.77 13.99 -7.44
N GLU A 190 -9.38 12.84 -7.75
CA GLU A 190 -9.16 11.62 -6.98
C GLU A 190 -7.89 10.94 -7.47
N ASN A 191 -7.97 10.29 -8.64
CA ASN A 191 -6.78 9.86 -9.37
C ASN A 191 -6.97 9.94 -10.89
N VAL A 192 -6.00 9.37 -11.60
CA VAL A 192 -6.08 9.15 -13.04
C VAL A 192 -5.60 7.73 -13.37
N THR A 193 -5.95 7.22 -14.54
CA THR A 193 -5.33 6.01 -15.09
C THR A 193 -5.10 6.12 -16.59
N GLN A 194 -4.10 5.43 -17.12
CA GLN A 194 -3.82 5.42 -18.54
C GLN A 194 -4.60 4.34 -19.30
N VAL A 195 -5.07 4.66 -20.50
CA VAL A 195 -5.75 3.69 -21.37
C VAL A 195 -5.05 3.59 -22.73
N ASP A 196 -4.96 2.38 -23.29
CA ASP A 196 -4.25 2.12 -24.54
C ASP A 196 -5.04 2.70 -25.72
N THR A 197 -4.54 3.82 -26.28
CA THR A 197 -5.13 4.46 -27.47
C THR A 197 -4.92 3.65 -28.75
N GLY A 198 -4.01 2.67 -28.73
CA GLY A 198 -3.51 1.96 -29.90
C GLY A 198 -2.63 2.81 -30.82
N ASN A 199 -2.34 4.07 -30.46
CA ASN A 199 -1.54 5.00 -31.23
C ASN A 199 -0.28 5.42 -30.46
N ALA A 200 0.88 5.08 -31.01
CA ALA A 200 2.17 5.34 -30.39
C ALA A 200 2.55 6.83 -30.26
N ASP A 201 1.81 7.72 -30.91
CA ASP A 201 2.00 9.17 -30.83
C ASP A 201 1.05 9.82 -29.80
N GLU A 202 0.18 9.05 -29.14
CA GLU A 202 -0.84 9.56 -28.21
C GLU A 202 -0.72 8.97 -26.80
N VAL A 203 -1.30 9.67 -25.82
CA VAL A 203 -1.59 9.19 -24.47
C VAL A 203 -3.09 9.36 -24.19
N GLY A 204 -3.73 8.37 -23.58
CA GLY A 204 -5.10 8.44 -23.10
C GLY A 204 -5.12 8.39 -21.58
N ILE A 205 -5.81 9.33 -20.93
CA ILE A 205 -5.92 9.41 -19.46
C ILE A 205 -7.38 9.53 -19.07
N LEU A 206 -7.89 8.51 -18.37
CA LEU A 206 -9.19 8.52 -17.72
C LEU A 206 -9.05 9.16 -16.33
N VAL A 207 -10.07 9.86 -15.87
CA VAL A 207 -9.99 10.71 -14.67
C VAL A 207 -11.09 10.34 -13.66
N GLY A 208 -10.68 10.16 -12.40
CA GLY A 208 -11.55 10.21 -11.22
C GLY A 208 -11.77 11.67 -10.78
N ASP A 209 -13.02 12.05 -10.56
CA ASP A 209 -13.43 13.42 -10.26
C ASP A 209 -14.47 13.39 -9.14
N ASP A 210 -14.01 13.50 -7.88
CA ASP A 210 -14.84 13.39 -6.67
C ASP A 210 -15.68 14.66 -6.46
N ARG A 211 -16.53 14.94 -7.43
CA ARG A 211 -17.58 15.94 -7.32
C ARG A 211 -18.91 15.26 -7.53
N GLU A 212 -19.87 15.69 -6.74
CA GLU A 212 -21.26 15.37 -6.98
C GLU A 212 -21.65 15.81 -8.41
N ALA A 213 -22.18 14.87 -9.20
CA ALA A 213 -22.57 15.06 -10.60
C ALA A 213 -21.42 15.37 -11.58
N ALA A 214 -20.21 14.86 -11.33
CA ALA A 214 -19.11 14.93 -12.28
C ALA A 214 -19.37 14.05 -13.52
N PRO A 215 -18.96 14.49 -14.72
CA PRO A 215 -18.91 13.62 -15.90
C PRO A 215 -17.68 12.69 -15.84
N LEU A 216 -17.74 11.55 -16.54
CA LEU A 216 -16.52 10.76 -16.79
C LEU A 216 -15.67 11.47 -17.86
N LEU A 217 -14.48 11.92 -17.45
CA LEU A 217 -13.55 12.66 -18.29
C LEU A 217 -12.49 11.73 -18.90
N LEU A 218 -12.16 11.98 -20.16
CA LEU A 218 -11.04 11.33 -20.87
C LEU A 218 -10.20 12.42 -21.54
N TYR A 219 -8.92 12.49 -21.19
CA TYR A 219 -7.93 13.30 -21.88
C TYR A 219 -7.21 12.46 -22.94
N VAL A 220 -7.06 13.02 -24.15
CA VAL A 220 -6.22 12.43 -25.20
C VAL A 220 -5.16 13.45 -25.61
N GLY A 221 -3.91 13.13 -25.30
CA GLY A 221 -2.75 13.98 -25.49
C GLY A 221 -1.85 13.54 -26.65
N GLU A 222 -1.19 14.50 -27.29
CA GLU A 222 -0.31 14.29 -28.45
C GLU A 222 1.16 14.44 -28.03
N LYS A 223 1.97 13.40 -28.25
CA LYS A 223 3.38 13.37 -27.89
C LYS A 223 4.25 14.17 -28.86
N ASP A 224 5.17 14.97 -28.33
CA ASP A 224 6.26 15.54 -29.11
C ASP A 224 7.46 14.56 -29.14
N THR A 225 7.67 13.92 -30.28
CA THR A 225 8.77 12.96 -30.50
C THR A 225 10.11 13.62 -30.86
N ALA A 226 10.19 14.96 -30.84
CA ALA A 226 11.45 15.68 -31.03
C ALA A 226 12.46 15.35 -29.92
N THR A 227 13.73 15.24 -30.29
CA THR A 227 14.81 14.87 -29.35
C THR A 227 15.06 15.91 -28.25
N ASP A 228 14.54 17.12 -28.42
CA ASP A 228 14.63 18.25 -27.48
C ASP A 228 13.28 18.61 -26.84
N ALA A 229 12.27 17.74 -26.98
CA ALA A 229 10.99 17.87 -26.29
C ALA A 229 11.18 17.86 -24.75
N GLY A 230 10.43 18.71 -24.06
CA GLY A 230 10.41 18.75 -22.60
C GLY A 230 9.68 17.55 -22.01
N PHE A 231 9.60 17.51 -20.67
CA PHE A 231 8.96 16.40 -19.93
C PHE A 231 7.48 16.28 -20.25
N LEU A 232 6.73 17.38 -20.16
CA LEU A 232 5.29 17.35 -20.45
C LEU A 232 5.02 17.08 -21.93
N GLU A 233 5.78 17.68 -22.85
CA GLU A 233 5.57 17.52 -24.28
C GLU A 233 5.80 16.09 -24.77
N ARG A 234 6.89 15.44 -24.33
CA ARG A 234 7.21 14.07 -24.79
C ARG A 234 6.27 13.00 -24.21
N ASN A 235 5.67 13.28 -23.07
CA ASN A 235 4.63 12.44 -22.45
C ASN A 235 3.22 12.78 -22.92
N GLY A 236 3.06 13.75 -23.85
CA GLY A 236 1.75 14.13 -24.37
C GLY A 236 0.88 14.90 -23.39
N LEU A 237 1.44 15.48 -22.32
CA LEU A 237 0.73 16.18 -21.25
C LEU A 237 0.66 17.71 -21.47
N ALA A 238 1.08 18.19 -22.65
CA ALA A 238 1.21 19.62 -22.97
C ALA A 238 0.40 20.06 -24.20
N ASN A 239 -0.39 19.16 -24.80
CA ASN A 239 -1.26 19.44 -25.95
C ASN A 239 -2.23 18.28 -26.16
N GLY A 240 -3.53 18.52 -26.13
CA GLY A 240 -4.53 17.46 -26.31
C GLY A 240 -5.97 17.96 -26.34
N SER A 241 -6.91 17.03 -26.24
CA SER A 241 -8.34 17.26 -26.20
C SER A 241 -8.95 16.59 -24.96
N LEU A 242 -10.01 17.18 -24.42
CA LEU A 242 -10.76 16.66 -23.28
C LEU A 242 -12.15 16.24 -23.74
N TYR A 243 -12.57 15.05 -23.31
CA TYR A 243 -13.81 14.42 -23.69
C TYR A 243 -14.65 14.10 -22.46
N VAL A 244 -15.96 14.04 -22.65
CA VAL A 244 -16.94 13.57 -21.66
C VAL A 244 -17.72 12.38 -22.20
N TRP A 245 -18.01 11.39 -21.38
CA TRP A 245 -18.81 10.24 -21.81
C TRP A 245 -20.30 10.59 -21.87
N VAL A 246 -20.93 10.26 -23.01
CA VAL A 246 -22.35 10.50 -23.30
C VAL A 246 -23.02 9.17 -23.66
N PRO A 247 -24.07 8.74 -22.94
CA PRO A 247 -24.78 7.50 -23.26
C PRO A 247 -25.49 7.60 -24.62
N ASN A 248 -25.58 6.48 -25.33
CA ASN A 248 -26.24 6.43 -26.63
C ASN A 248 -27.78 6.39 -26.48
N ASP A 249 -28.28 5.72 -25.44
CA ASP A 249 -29.71 5.69 -25.13
C ASP A 249 -30.15 6.91 -24.31
N ASP A 250 -31.45 7.20 -24.41
CA ASP A 250 -32.13 8.26 -23.65
C ASP A 250 -32.45 7.72 -22.25
N LEU A 251 -31.45 7.80 -21.36
CA LEU A 251 -31.54 7.37 -19.97
C LEU A 251 -32.33 8.38 -19.11
N GLY A 252 -32.87 7.90 -18.00
CA GLY A 252 -33.57 8.75 -17.03
C GLY A 252 -32.62 9.58 -16.16
N ASP A 253 -33.20 10.56 -15.49
CA ASP A 253 -32.59 11.48 -14.53
C ASP A 253 -33.33 11.45 -13.18
N THR A 254 -32.72 12.01 -12.15
CA THR A 254 -33.35 12.22 -10.86
C THR A 254 -34.51 13.20 -11.01
N PRO A 255 -35.75 12.83 -10.61
CA PRO A 255 -36.89 13.70 -10.86
C PRO A 255 -36.82 15.02 -10.07
N ASP A 256 -37.16 16.15 -10.71
CA ASP A 256 -37.41 17.50 -10.15
C ASP A 256 -38.19 17.56 -8.80
N SER A 257 -38.90 16.48 -8.47
CA SER A 257 -39.64 16.35 -7.20
C SER A 257 -38.77 16.01 -5.99
N VAL A 258 -37.53 15.57 -6.20
CA VAL A 258 -36.49 15.45 -5.19
C VAL A 258 -35.98 16.87 -4.92
N VAL A 259 -36.12 17.33 -3.69
CA VAL A 259 -35.89 18.72 -3.32
C VAL A 259 -35.08 18.83 -2.04
N ASP A 260 -34.23 19.86 -1.99
CA ASP A 260 -33.42 20.20 -0.83
C ASP A 260 -34.29 20.61 0.38
N ASP A 261 -33.65 20.87 1.52
CA ASP A 261 -34.32 21.32 2.75
C ASP A 261 -35.09 22.66 2.56
N ASP A 262 -34.76 23.44 1.54
CA ASP A 262 -35.40 24.70 1.17
C ASP A 262 -36.53 24.51 0.12
N GLY A 263 -36.71 23.30 -0.41
CA GLY A 263 -37.72 22.93 -1.39
C GLY A 263 -37.36 23.25 -2.85
N ASN A 264 -36.09 23.50 -3.17
CA ASN A 264 -35.58 23.61 -4.54
C ASN A 264 -35.22 22.21 -5.07
N PRO A 265 -35.38 21.94 -6.38
CA PRO A 265 -34.91 20.68 -6.97
C PRO A 265 -33.42 20.45 -6.67
N GLU A 266 -33.07 19.27 -6.18
CA GLU A 266 -31.65 18.91 -5.93
C GLU A 266 -30.92 18.65 -7.24
N ASP A 267 -31.63 18.07 -8.22
CA ASP A 267 -31.19 17.98 -9.60
C ASP A 267 -32.06 18.90 -10.49
N PRO A 268 -31.56 20.07 -10.88
CA PRO A 268 -32.32 21.04 -11.68
C PRO A 268 -32.13 20.87 -13.20
N ASP A 269 -31.32 19.91 -13.65
CA ASP A 269 -31.07 19.67 -15.07
C ASP A 269 -31.85 18.46 -15.60
N THR A 270 -31.48 17.91 -16.76
CA THR A 270 -32.16 16.73 -17.34
C THR A 270 -31.17 15.73 -17.92
N ASN A 271 -29.91 15.80 -17.47
CA ASN A 271 -28.87 14.91 -17.92
C ASN A 271 -29.01 13.56 -17.21
N PRO A 272 -28.59 12.47 -17.85
CA PRO A 272 -28.78 11.15 -17.29
C PRO A 272 -27.85 10.91 -16.10
N ASP A 273 -28.33 10.17 -15.11
CA ASP A 273 -27.67 9.97 -13.81
C ASP A 273 -27.97 8.56 -13.25
N PRO A 274 -27.55 8.21 -12.02
CA PRO A 274 -27.77 6.89 -11.44
C PRO A 274 -29.25 6.49 -11.31
N ALA A 275 -30.22 7.42 -11.34
CA ALA A 275 -31.64 7.05 -11.36
C ALA A 275 -32.03 6.36 -12.68
N GLY A 276 -31.32 6.68 -13.77
CA GLY A 276 -31.48 6.07 -15.09
C GLY A 276 -30.60 4.85 -15.36
N PHE A 277 -29.47 4.72 -14.66
CA PHE A 277 -28.50 3.63 -14.84
C PHE A 277 -27.94 3.15 -13.49
N ASN A 278 -28.62 2.17 -12.92
CA ASN A 278 -28.29 1.47 -11.68
C ASN A 278 -28.50 -0.04 -11.82
N GLY A 279 -28.12 -0.82 -10.81
CA GLY A 279 -28.36 -2.24 -10.68
C GLY A 279 -27.19 -3.11 -11.18
N THR A 280 -26.74 -4.01 -10.32
CA THR A 280 -25.61 -4.91 -10.59
C THR A 280 -25.86 -5.75 -11.86
N GLY A 281 -24.93 -5.67 -12.81
CA GLY A 281 -24.94 -6.38 -14.10
C GLY A 281 -25.70 -5.69 -15.23
N ASN A 282 -26.15 -4.44 -15.04
CA ASN A 282 -26.66 -3.62 -16.14
C ASN A 282 -25.50 -2.96 -16.90
N SER A 283 -25.71 -2.69 -18.18
CA SER A 283 -24.70 -2.09 -19.06
C SER A 283 -25.30 -1.02 -19.97
N GLU A 284 -24.52 -0.01 -20.32
CA GLU A 284 -24.88 1.05 -21.26
C GLU A 284 -23.72 1.36 -22.22
N SER A 285 -24.05 1.55 -23.49
CA SER A 285 -23.08 1.98 -24.50
C SER A 285 -23.07 3.50 -24.63
N GLY A 286 -21.89 4.11 -24.79
CA GLY A 286 -21.77 5.54 -24.98
C GLY A 286 -20.62 5.96 -25.89
N THR A 287 -20.48 7.27 -26.02
CA THR A 287 -19.50 7.95 -26.87
C THR A 287 -18.81 9.04 -26.07
N PHE A 288 -17.49 9.12 -26.17
CA PHE A 288 -16.72 10.24 -25.66
C PHE A 288 -16.83 11.43 -26.63
N VAL A 289 -17.39 12.54 -26.15
CA VAL A 289 -17.62 13.77 -26.91
C VAL A 289 -16.64 14.85 -26.46
N GLU A 290 -15.90 15.42 -27.42
CA GLU A 290 -14.94 16.49 -27.16
C GLU A 290 -15.66 17.76 -26.68
N ILE A 291 -15.13 18.38 -25.62
CA ILE A 291 -15.60 19.67 -25.10
C ILE A 291 -14.58 20.78 -25.37
N ASP A 292 -15.08 22.00 -25.58
CA ASP A 292 -14.26 23.16 -25.95
C ASP A 292 -13.58 23.81 -24.73
N TYR A 293 -12.87 23.01 -23.93
CA TYR A 293 -12.32 23.42 -22.64
C TYR A 293 -11.08 24.33 -22.73
N TYR A 294 -10.44 24.43 -23.90
CA TYR A 294 -9.28 25.31 -24.10
C TYR A 294 -9.51 26.33 -25.23
N ARG A 295 -9.65 27.59 -24.85
CA ARG A 295 -9.95 28.73 -25.72
C ARG A 295 -9.00 29.91 -25.46
N PRO A 296 -7.81 29.93 -26.06
CA PRO A 296 -6.85 31.04 -25.89
C PRO A 296 -7.38 32.38 -26.43
N ASP A 297 -8.36 32.38 -27.34
CA ASP A 297 -9.04 33.60 -27.78
C ASP A 297 -10.02 34.18 -26.73
N GLN A 298 -10.36 33.38 -25.71
CA GLN A 298 -11.22 33.75 -24.58
C GLN A 298 -10.45 33.84 -23.24
N ALA A 299 -9.11 33.75 -23.25
CA ALA A 299 -8.30 33.83 -22.03
C ALA A 299 -8.61 35.09 -21.19
N GLY A 300 -8.81 34.88 -19.89
CA GLY A 300 -9.19 35.91 -18.91
C GLY A 300 -10.64 36.39 -19.06
N SER A 301 -11.53 35.55 -19.60
CA SER A 301 -12.95 35.88 -19.73
C SER A 301 -13.77 35.57 -18.48
N ALA A 302 -13.31 34.64 -17.65
CA ALA A 302 -13.87 34.42 -16.32
C ALA A 302 -13.53 35.60 -15.40
N VAL A 303 -14.50 36.03 -14.60
CA VAL A 303 -14.38 37.16 -13.69
C VAL A 303 -15.07 36.78 -12.39
N ASP A 304 -14.35 36.85 -11.27
CA ASP A 304 -14.90 36.76 -9.92
C ASP A 304 -16.02 37.82 -9.72
N THR A 305 -17.28 37.37 -9.73
CA THR A 305 -18.45 38.24 -9.66
C THR A 305 -19.02 38.37 -8.25
N ASP A 306 -18.71 37.44 -7.34
CA ASP A 306 -19.22 37.40 -5.98
C ASP A 306 -18.21 37.91 -4.93
N GLY A 307 -16.94 38.02 -5.32
CA GLY A 307 -15.83 38.57 -4.54
C GLY A 307 -15.22 37.59 -3.55
N ASP A 308 -15.38 36.29 -3.75
CA ASP A 308 -14.81 35.24 -2.89
C ASP A 308 -13.32 34.97 -3.16
N GLY A 309 -12.79 35.50 -4.28
CA GLY A 309 -11.40 35.37 -4.71
C GLY A 309 -11.11 34.16 -5.59
N SER A 310 -12.12 33.33 -5.89
CA SER A 310 -12.07 32.24 -6.86
C SER A 310 -12.68 32.69 -8.19
N ILE A 311 -12.31 31.98 -9.25
CA ILE A 311 -13.00 32.06 -10.55
C ILE A 311 -13.56 30.70 -10.96
N GLN A 312 -13.34 29.65 -10.17
CA GLN A 312 -13.66 28.29 -10.59
C GLN A 312 -15.17 28.05 -10.67
N ASP A 313 -15.95 28.77 -9.88
CA ASP A 313 -17.41 28.79 -9.83
C ASP A 313 -18.05 29.78 -10.84
N GLU A 314 -17.23 30.43 -11.67
CA GLU A 314 -17.67 31.43 -12.64
C GLU A 314 -17.67 30.90 -14.07
N LEU A 315 -18.52 31.44 -14.95
CA LEU A 315 -18.47 31.12 -16.39
C LEU A 315 -17.26 31.77 -17.07
N GLY A 316 -16.59 31.02 -17.94
CA GLY A 316 -15.55 31.51 -18.84
C GLY A 316 -14.25 30.71 -18.75
N TYR A 317 -13.16 31.37 -19.13
CA TYR A 317 -11.84 30.78 -19.24
C TYR A 317 -10.83 31.60 -18.43
N ASP A 318 -9.90 30.89 -17.78
CA ASP A 318 -8.80 31.43 -16.98
C ASP A 318 -7.80 32.24 -17.85
N GLU A 319 -6.77 32.81 -17.21
CA GLU A 319 -5.78 33.65 -17.91
C GLU A 319 -4.94 32.89 -18.94
N LEU A 320 -4.88 31.56 -18.86
CA LEU A 320 -4.18 30.69 -19.81
C LEU A 320 -5.10 30.26 -20.97
N GLY A 321 -6.41 30.43 -20.80
CA GLY A 321 -7.44 30.06 -21.75
C GLY A 321 -8.10 28.71 -21.47
N PHE A 322 -7.88 28.09 -20.31
CA PHE A 322 -8.59 26.88 -19.91
C PHE A 322 -9.91 27.24 -19.22
N ALA A 323 -10.94 26.42 -19.43
CA ALA A 323 -12.24 26.59 -18.79
C ALA A 323 -12.07 26.58 -17.26
N THR A 324 -12.85 27.41 -16.59
CA THR A 324 -13.10 27.25 -15.15
C THR A 324 -13.86 25.96 -14.90
N GLN A 325 -13.87 25.46 -13.65
CA GLN A 325 -14.64 24.28 -13.29
C GLN A 325 -16.12 24.39 -13.74
N PHE A 326 -16.77 25.50 -13.41
CA PHE A 326 -18.16 25.74 -13.77
C PHE A 326 -18.42 25.80 -15.28
N GLN A 327 -17.47 26.36 -16.05
CA GLN A 327 -17.58 26.36 -17.52
C GLN A 327 -17.37 24.96 -18.11
N GLN A 328 -16.47 24.14 -17.54
CA GLN A 328 -16.26 22.77 -17.98
C GLN A 328 -17.52 21.92 -17.74
N ASP A 329 -18.13 22.02 -16.55
CA ASP A 329 -19.37 21.32 -16.23
C ASP A 329 -20.52 21.77 -17.14
N THR A 330 -20.61 23.07 -17.44
CA THR A 330 -21.59 23.60 -18.39
C THR A 330 -21.42 22.98 -19.79
N LEU A 331 -20.19 22.82 -20.26
CA LEU A 331 -19.90 22.18 -21.55
C LEU A 331 -20.28 20.69 -21.53
N ALA A 332 -20.00 19.99 -20.43
CA ALA A 332 -20.37 18.59 -20.25
C ALA A 332 -21.90 18.40 -20.29
N LEU A 333 -22.63 19.26 -19.57
CA LEU A 333 -24.09 19.29 -19.59
C LEU A 333 -24.64 19.54 -20.99
N GLU A 334 -24.11 20.54 -21.70
CA GLU A 334 -24.50 20.87 -23.08
C GLU A 334 -24.22 19.73 -24.07
N ALA A 335 -23.21 18.88 -23.80
CA ALA A 335 -22.90 17.68 -24.56
C ALA A 335 -23.85 16.50 -24.26
N GLY A 336 -24.58 16.54 -23.14
CA GLY A 336 -25.44 15.45 -22.69
C GLY A 336 -24.71 14.39 -21.86
N ALA A 337 -23.61 14.76 -21.20
CA ALA A 337 -22.82 13.84 -20.39
C ALA A 337 -23.65 13.21 -19.26
N PHE A 338 -23.33 11.95 -18.94
CA PHE A 338 -23.86 11.29 -17.74
C PHE A 338 -23.21 11.89 -16.49
N GLN A 339 -23.99 12.07 -15.44
CA GLN A 339 -23.56 12.60 -14.16
C GLN A 339 -23.39 11.47 -13.17
N PHE A 340 -22.16 11.25 -12.72
CA PHE A 340 -21.85 10.20 -11.75
C PHE A 340 -21.96 10.73 -10.31
N SER A 341 -22.20 9.81 -9.38
CA SER A 341 -22.30 10.12 -7.95
C SER A 341 -20.93 10.03 -7.30
N ARG A 342 -20.16 11.11 -7.42
CA ARG A 342 -18.80 11.22 -6.87
C ARG A 342 -17.86 10.11 -7.39
N PRO A 343 -17.42 10.20 -8.66
CA PRO A 343 -16.34 9.38 -9.20
C PRO A 343 -15.07 9.46 -8.35
N GLU A 344 -14.67 8.32 -7.78
CA GLU A 344 -13.43 8.19 -7.05
C GLU A 344 -12.35 7.60 -7.98
N ASP A 345 -11.58 6.60 -7.50
CA ASP A 345 -10.50 6.00 -8.25
C ASP A 345 -10.94 5.32 -9.55
N VAL A 346 -10.09 5.51 -10.56
CA VAL A 346 -10.03 4.72 -11.77
C VAL A 346 -8.75 3.88 -11.81
N ALA A 347 -8.82 2.66 -12.33
CA ALA A 347 -7.64 1.82 -12.57
C ALA A 347 -7.80 1.01 -13.85
N THR A 348 -6.70 0.87 -14.59
CA THR A 348 -6.70 0.17 -15.87
C THR A 348 -6.49 -1.32 -15.68
N ASN A 349 -7.20 -2.12 -16.46
CA ASN A 349 -7.00 -3.56 -16.54
C ASN A 349 -5.57 -3.86 -17.05
N PRO A 350 -4.72 -4.52 -16.23
CA PRO A 350 -3.30 -4.72 -16.56
C PRO A 350 -3.07 -5.69 -17.73
N ALA A 351 -4.10 -6.38 -18.21
CA ALA A 351 -3.95 -7.38 -19.27
C ALA A 351 -3.67 -6.76 -20.65
N ASP A 352 -4.37 -5.68 -21.01
CA ASP A 352 -4.23 -5.05 -22.34
C ASP A 352 -4.48 -3.53 -22.37
N GLY A 353 -4.92 -2.91 -21.29
CA GLY A 353 -5.06 -1.47 -21.21
C GLY A 353 -6.30 -0.87 -21.87
N THR A 354 -7.20 -1.69 -22.44
CA THR A 354 -8.40 -1.17 -23.14
C THR A 354 -9.62 -1.05 -22.24
N GLU A 355 -9.58 -1.67 -21.08
CA GLU A 355 -10.64 -1.62 -20.07
C GLU A 355 -10.10 -0.95 -18.80
N ALA A 356 -10.96 -0.20 -18.11
CA ALA A 356 -10.70 0.36 -16.80
C ALA A 356 -11.86 0.05 -15.84
N VAL A 357 -11.61 0.16 -14.54
CA VAL A 357 -12.63 0.18 -13.50
C VAL A 357 -12.76 1.61 -12.96
N LEU A 358 -13.96 1.99 -12.54
CA LEU A 358 -14.26 3.24 -11.85
C LEU A 358 -15.05 2.93 -10.56
N ALA A 359 -14.60 3.45 -9.43
CA ALA A 359 -15.38 3.56 -8.21
C ALA A 359 -16.23 4.85 -8.24
N SER A 360 -17.47 4.76 -7.78
CA SER A 360 -18.34 5.92 -7.55
C SER A 360 -18.89 5.78 -6.14
N THR A 361 -18.47 6.64 -5.21
CA THR A 361 -18.69 6.41 -3.76
C THR A 361 -20.16 6.57 -3.34
N GLY A 362 -20.97 7.27 -4.15
CA GLY A 362 -22.39 7.49 -3.86
C GLY A 362 -22.62 8.60 -2.81
N ARG A 363 -23.73 8.50 -2.06
CA ARG A 363 -24.06 9.31 -0.85
C ARG A 363 -24.33 10.79 -1.05
N SER A 364 -24.27 11.22 -2.30
CA SER A 364 -24.78 12.48 -2.76
C SER A 364 -26.24 12.68 -2.31
N GLY A 365 -26.56 13.88 -1.81
CA GLY A 365 -27.95 14.25 -1.58
C GLY A 365 -28.72 14.30 -2.90
N ARG A 366 -28.06 14.77 -3.96
CA ARG A 366 -28.60 14.89 -5.31
C ARG A 366 -29.04 13.55 -5.92
N PHE A 367 -28.37 12.44 -5.61
CA PHE A 367 -28.67 11.12 -6.18
C PHE A 367 -29.17 10.13 -5.12
N PRO A 368 -30.44 10.22 -4.67
CA PRO A 368 -30.97 9.42 -3.56
C PRO A 368 -31.13 7.93 -3.87
N ASP A 369 -31.00 7.52 -5.14
CA ASP A 369 -31.01 6.12 -5.57
C ASP A 369 -29.61 5.47 -5.53
N ASP A 370 -28.55 6.24 -5.25
CA ASP A 370 -27.17 5.77 -5.08
C ASP A 370 -26.59 6.21 -3.72
N VAL A 371 -26.94 5.44 -2.69
CA VAL A 371 -26.58 5.70 -1.29
C VAL A 371 -25.32 4.95 -0.88
N TRP A 372 -25.00 3.83 -1.53
CA TRP A 372 -23.90 2.96 -1.13
C TRP A 372 -22.76 2.92 -2.14
N GLY A 373 -22.94 3.52 -3.32
CA GLY A 373 -21.95 3.60 -4.37
C GLY A 373 -22.02 2.45 -5.37
N ILE A 374 -21.41 2.68 -6.53
CA ILE A 374 -21.43 1.80 -7.68
C ILE A 374 -20.01 1.62 -8.21
N THR A 375 -19.63 0.38 -8.55
CA THR A 375 -18.38 0.06 -9.25
C THR A 375 -18.69 -0.26 -10.70
N TYR A 376 -18.09 0.49 -11.63
CA TYR A 376 -18.26 0.33 -13.07
C TYR A 376 -17.01 -0.27 -13.71
N SER A 377 -17.20 -1.10 -14.74
CA SER A 377 -16.18 -1.31 -15.78
C SER A 377 -16.42 -0.34 -16.92
N VAL A 378 -15.35 0.02 -17.63
CA VAL A 378 -15.31 0.98 -18.72
C VAL A 378 -14.46 0.37 -19.84
N ASP A 379 -15.09 -0.22 -20.86
CA ASP A 379 -14.41 -0.79 -22.03
C ASP A 379 -14.33 0.27 -23.14
N ILE A 380 -13.12 0.73 -23.51
CA ILE A 380 -12.90 1.88 -24.38
C ILE A 380 -12.36 1.45 -25.75
N GLU A 381 -13.03 1.88 -26.81
CA GLU A 381 -12.58 1.69 -28.19
C GLU A 381 -12.16 3.02 -28.83
N PHE A 382 -10.88 3.13 -29.20
CA PHE A 382 -10.33 4.28 -29.93
C PHE A 382 -10.49 4.11 -31.45
N GLY A 383 -11.07 5.13 -32.10
CA GLY A 383 -11.28 5.17 -33.55
C GLY A 383 -11.57 6.59 -34.06
N ASP A 384 -12.21 6.72 -35.22
CA ASP A 384 -12.69 8.03 -35.72
C ASP A 384 -13.67 8.71 -34.74
N THR A 385 -14.27 7.91 -33.87
CA THR A 385 -15.08 8.29 -32.71
C THR A 385 -14.62 7.38 -31.58
N ILE A 386 -14.44 7.95 -30.38
CA ILE A 386 -14.06 7.19 -29.19
C ILE A 386 -15.35 6.73 -28.53
N THR A 387 -15.54 5.43 -28.38
CA THR A 387 -16.73 4.85 -27.73
C THR A 387 -16.35 4.13 -26.46
N ALA A 388 -17.28 4.00 -25.52
CA ALA A 388 -17.08 3.14 -24.37
C ALA A 388 -18.37 2.48 -23.92
N ASP A 389 -18.27 1.20 -23.58
CA ASP A 389 -19.33 0.43 -22.95
C ASP A 389 -19.07 0.39 -21.44
N LEU A 390 -20.06 0.78 -20.64
CA LEU A 390 -20.01 0.72 -19.18
C LEU A 390 -20.86 -0.44 -18.69
N GLU A 391 -20.34 -1.26 -17.78
CA GLU A 391 -21.10 -2.29 -17.05
C GLU A 391 -20.96 -2.08 -15.54
N ILE A 392 -22.08 -2.14 -14.82
CA ILE A 392 -22.12 -2.08 -13.37
C ILE A 392 -21.68 -3.42 -12.80
N LEU A 393 -20.45 -3.52 -12.32
CA LEU A 393 -19.89 -4.73 -11.74
C LEU A 393 -20.50 -5.02 -10.36
N TYR A 394 -20.79 -3.96 -9.59
CA TYR A 394 -21.41 -4.03 -8.29
C TYR A 394 -22.15 -2.72 -7.98
N ASP A 395 -23.39 -2.84 -7.51
CA ASP A 395 -24.20 -1.76 -6.99
C ASP A 395 -24.48 -2.03 -5.50
N GLY A 396 -24.06 -1.11 -4.64
CA GLY A 396 -24.25 -1.23 -3.19
C GLY A 396 -25.72 -1.21 -2.78
N ASP A 397 -26.56 -0.43 -3.47
CA ASP A 397 -27.96 -0.23 -3.14
C ASP A 397 -28.82 -1.49 -3.37
N ASP A 398 -28.41 -2.35 -4.32
CA ASP A 398 -29.03 -3.66 -4.54
C ASP A 398 -28.30 -4.82 -3.84
N ALA A 399 -27.32 -4.51 -2.99
CA ALA A 399 -26.49 -5.44 -2.24
C ALA A 399 -25.80 -6.47 -3.14
N GLY A 400 -25.31 -6.04 -4.31
CA GLY A 400 -24.70 -6.91 -5.31
C GLY A 400 -25.71 -7.88 -5.94
N ASN A 401 -26.89 -7.39 -6.30
CA ASN A 401 -28.04 -8.17 -6.75
C ASN A 401 -28.42 -9.27 -5.73
N GLY A 402 -28.45 -8.88 -4.46
CA GLY A 402 -28.75 -9.77 -3.34
C GLY A 402 -27.64 -10.77 -3.00
N GLN A 403 -26.39 -10.48 -3.36
CA GLN A 403 -25.22 -11.20 -2.86
C GLN A 403 -25.19 -11.13 -1.32
N PHE A 404 -25.55 -9.98 -0.76
CA PHE A 404 -25.67 -9.76 0.68
C PHE A 404 -27.12 -9.63 1.13
N ALA A 405 -27.35 -9.79 2.44
CA ALA A 405 -28.69 -9.76 3.02
C ALA A 405 -29.30 -8.35 3.07
N ASP A 406 -28.43 -7.34 3.08
CA ASP A 406 -28.71 -5.90 3.16
C ASP A 406 -27.46 -5.14 2.65
N PRO A 407 -27.59 -3.96 2.04
CA PRO A 407 -26.46 -3.16 1.54
C PRO A 407 -25.32 -2.98 2.55
N ASP A 408 -25.63 -2.78 3.83
CA ASP A 408 -24.64 -2.53 4.88
C ASP A 408 -23.70 -3.74 5.17
N PHE A 409 -23.97 -4.92 4.61
CA PHE A 409 -23.08 -6.08 4.71
C PHE A 409 -22.06 -6.18 3.57
N GLY A 410 -22.31 -5.49 2.45
CA GLY A 410 -21.48 -5.51 1.24
C GLY A 410 -20.44 -4.39 1.22
N LEU A 411 -19.94 -4.09 0.02
CA LEU A 411 -19.10 -2.92 -0.27
C LEU A 411 -19.95 -1.65 -0.20
N ARG A 412 -19.39 -0.61 0.43
CA ARG A 412 -20.06 0.65 0.73
C ARG A 412 -19.05 1.77 0.54
N SER A 413 -19.47 2.87 -0.11
CA SER A 413 -18.57 4.00 -0.40
C SER A 413 -17.27 3.53 -1.08
N PRO A 414 -17.35 2.80 -2.22
CA PRO A 414 -16.15 2.39 -2.92
C PRO A 414 -15.31 3.62 -3.26
N ASP A 415 -14.03 3.53 -2.95
CA ASP A 415 -13.06 4.62 -3.04
C ASP A 415 -11.83 4.09 -3.77
N ASN A 416 -10.65 4.12 -3.14
CA ASN A 416 -9.43 3.70 -3.78
C ASN A 416 -9.50 2.27 -4.29
N LEU A 417 -8.95 2.03 -5.47
CA LEU A 417 -8.95 0.70 -6.06
C LEU A 417 -7.71 0.40 -6.87
N ASP A 418 -7.45 -0.89 -7.02
CA ASP A 418 -6.40 -1.42 -7.86
C ASP A 418 -6.90 -2.63 -8.63
N TRP A 419 -6.73 -2.61 -9.96
CA TRP A 419 -6.98 -3.76 -10.80
C TRP A 419 -5.73 -4.64 -10.82
N ALA A 420 -5.61 -5.49 -9.81
CA ALA A 420 -4.44 -6.30 -9.54
C ALA A 420 -4.09 -7.28 -10.68
N ASP A 421 -2.83 -7.71 -10.71
CA ASP A 421 -2.28 -8.62 -11.73
C ASP A 421 -2.90 -10.03 -11.69
N ASP A 422 -3.63 -10.37 -10.62
CA ASP A 422 -4.42 -11.62 -10.55
C ASP A 422 -5.76 -11.54 -11.31
N GLY A 423 -6.05 -10.38 -11.92
CA GLY A 423 -7.24 -10.07 -12.70
C GLY A 423 -8.47 -9.72 -11.86
N ASN A 424 -8.35 -9.60 -10.54
CA ASN A 424 -9.42 -9.11 -9.67
C ASN A 424 -9.18 -7.65 -9.31
N ILE A 425 -10.24 -6.98 -8.88
CA ILE A 425 -10.17 -5.59 -8.43
C ILE A 425 -10.18 -5.59 -6.89
N TYR A 426 -9.27 -4.87 -6.27
CA TYR A 426 -9.22 -4.66 -4.83
C TYR A 426 -9.67 -3.24 -4.53
N ILE A 427 -10.60 -3.09 -3.58
CA ILE A 427 -11.34 -1.84 -3.37
C ILE A 427 -11.32 -1.49 -1.88
N ASN A 428 -10.95 -0.26 -1.56
CA ASN A 428 -11.07 0.36 -0.26
C ASN A 428 -12.45 1.03 -0.08
N GLU A 429 -12.88 1.17 1.19
CA GLU A 429 -14.09 1.92 1.54
C GLU A 429 -13.71 3.28 2.15
N ASP A 430 -14.30 4.36 1.63
CA ASP A 430 -14.25 5.75 2.16
C ASP A 430 -14.94 5.84 3.54
N ARG A 431 -14.54 6.83 4.31
CA ARG A 431 -15.09 7.21 5.60
C ARG A 431 -16.60 7.41 5.55
N SER A 432 -17.22 7.03 6.66
CA SER A 432 -18.64 7.16 6.88
C SER A 432 -18.99 7.39 8.35
N THR A 433 -19.67 8.49 8.69
CA THR A 433 -20.14 8.73 10.07
C THR A 433 -21.63 8.36 10.28
N GLY A 434 -22.18 7.50 9.43
CA GLY A 434 -23.57 7.02 9.51
C GLY A 434 -23.86 5.94 8.46
N LEU A 435 -24.92 5.13 8.65
CA LEU A 435 -25.25 3.95 7.82
C LEU A 435 -24.26 2.78 7.94
N PHE A 436 -22.95 3.04 8.04
CA PHE A 436 -21.91 2.03 8.21
C PHE A 436 -22.10 1.25 9.51
N GLY A 437 -22.21 -0.06 9.37
CA GLY A 437 -22.29 -0.98 10.50
C GLY A 437 -23.57 -0.83 11.33
N ASP A 438 -24.53 0.02 10.93
CA ASP A 438 -25.79 0.23 11.65
C ASP A 438 -26.58 -1.09 11.76
N THR A 439 -26.49 -1.92 10.73
CA THR A 439 -27.13 -3.24 10.66
C THR A 439 -26.11 -4.37 10.78
N SER A 440 -24.97 -4.26 10.10
CA SER A 440 -23.96 -5.32 10.04
C SER A 440 -23.06 -5.37 11.27
N GLY A 441 -22.81 -4.22 11.91
CA GLY A 441 -21.78 -4.04 12.93
C GLY A 441 -20.36 -4.10 12.37
N GLU A 442 -20.21 -4.03 11.04
CA GLU A 442 -18.95 -4.22 10.36
C GLU A 442 -18.32 -2.87 9.95
N GLU A 443 -17.05 -2.68 10.28
CA GLU A 443 -16.24 -1.53 9.85
C GLU A 443 -15.88 -1.51 8.36
N ALA A 444 -15.39 -0.36 7.89
CA ALA A 444 -14.61 -0.11 6.69
C ALA A 444 -13.60 -1.22 6.44
N SER A 445 -13.53 -1.64 5.18
CA SER A 445 -12.91 -2.89 4.77
C SER A 445 -12.20 -2.76 3.43
N ILE A 446 -11.34 -3.75 3.18
CA ILE A 446 -10.79 -3.99 1.85
C ILE A 446 -11.56 -5.16 1.24
N TRP A 447 -12.00 -4.98 0.01
CA TRP A 447 -12.80 -5.94 -0.72
C TRP A 447 -12.06 -6.42 -1.97
N LYS A 448 -12.20 -7.70 -2.28
CA LYS A 448 -11.80 -8.30 -3.55
C LYS A 448 -13.05 -8.53 -4.40
N LEU A 449 -13.09 -7.96 -5.59
CA LEU A 449 -14.14 -8.09 -6.60
C LEU A 449 -13.64 -8.93 -7.78
N ASP A 450 -14.37 -9.99 -8.13
CA ASP A 450 -14.17 -10.71 -9.39
C ASP A 450 -14.95 -10.01 -10.51
N PRO A 451 -14.30 -9.32 -11.46
CA PRO A 451 -14.97 -8.54 -12.50
C PRO A 451 -15.78 -9.41 -13.47
N THR A 452 -15.49 -10.71 -13.59
CA THR A 452 -16.25 -11.60 -14.48
C THR A 452 -17.58 -12.02 -13.86
N THR A 453 -17.69 -12.02 -12.53
CA THR A 453 -18.86 -12.54 -11.82
C THR A 453 -19.57 -11.52 -10.95
N GLY A 454 -18.97 -10.35 -10.69
CA GLY A 454 -19.45 -9.33 -9.76
C GLY A 454 -19.39 -9.76 -8.29
N ASN A 455 -18.69 -10.86 -7.97
CA ASN A 455 -18.67 -11.39 -6.61
C ASN A 455 -17.64 -10.66 -5.74
N LEU A 456 -18.09 -10.14 -4.60
CA LEU A 456 -17.23 -9.61 -3.55
C LEU A 456 -16.79 -10.63 -2.50
N THR A 457 -15.56 -10.47 -2.01
CA THR A 457 -15.01 -11.13 -0.81
C THR A 457 -14.29 -10.11 0.06
N ARG A 458 -14.68 -9.98 1.33
CA ARG A 458 -14.00 -9.08 2.28
C ARG A 458 -12.64 -9.65 2.66
N VAL A 459 -11.54 -8.98 2.35
CA VAL A 459 -10.18 -9.50 2.61
C VAL A 459 -9.50 -8.85 3.80
N ALA A 460 -9.96 -7.68 4.24
CA ALA A 460 -9.51 -7.06 5.47
C ALA A 460 -10.59 -6.14 6.05
N GLN A 461 -10.45 -5.76 7.31
CA GLN A 461 -11.39 -4.88 7.99
C GLN A 461 -10.72 -4.14 9.15
N MET A 462 -11.11 -2.89 9.37
CA MET A 462 -10.57 -2.06 10.45
C MET A 462 -10.72 -2.69 11.84
N ASP A 463 -9.71 -2.50 12.71
CA ASP A 463 -9.71 -2.81 14.13
C ASP A 463 -9.59 -1.52 14.96
N ARG A 464 -10.74 -0.95 15.31
CA ARG A 464 -10.86 0.25 16.14
C ARG A 464 -10.23 0.14 17.54
N SER A 465 -9.92 -1.07 18.00
CA SER A 465 -9.25 -1.25 19.29
C SER A 465 -7.73 -1.00 19.25
N ALA A 466 -7.15 -0.95 18.05
CA ALA A 466 -5.72 -0.79 17.81
C ALA A 466 -5.25 0.67 17.92
N VAL A 467 -5.47 1.28 19.09
CA VAL A 467 -5.01 2.64 19.38
C VAL A 467 -3.52 2.63 19.77
N PRO A 468 -2.65 3.43 19.13
CA PRO A 468 -1.22 3.49 19.43
C PRO A 468 -0.89 3.82 20.90
N GLY A 469 0.06 3.06 21.46
CA GLY A 469 0.57 3.20 22.82
C GLY A 469 1.94 3.90 22.89
N SER A 470 2.55 3.88 24.07
CA SER A 470 3.90 4.43 24.28
C SER A 470 4.94 3.75 23.36
N PRO A 471 5.89 4.48 22.74
CA PRO A 471 6.22 5.89 22.98
C PRO A 471 5.37 6.92 22.21
N ILE A 472 4.66 6.50 21.16
CA ILE A 472 3.87 7.37 20.28
C ILE A 472 2.38 7.35 20.64
N ALA A 473 2.07 7.50 21.93
CA ALA A 473 0.70 7.32 22.42
C ALA A 473 -0.27 8.31 21.77
N GLN A 474 -1.43 7.80 21.38
CA GLN A 474 -2.54 8.55 20.78
C GLN A 474 -3.83 8.27 21.54
N THR A 475 -4.89 9.03 21.26
CA THR A 475 -6.23 8.81 21.83
C THR A 475 -7.26 8.86 20.73
N ASP A 476 -8.17 7.89 20.76
CA ASP A 476 -9.39 7.87 19.95
C ASP A 476 -10.50 8.64 20.68
N GLY A 477 -10.92 9.76 20.08
CA GLY A 477 -11.99 10.60 20.61
C GLY A 477 -13.38 10.00 20.44
N ASP A 478 -13.58 9.14 19.44
CA ASP A 478 -14.88 8.67 18.96
C ASP A 478 -14.87 7.14 18.67
N PRO A 479 -14.51 6.29 19.66
CA PRO A 479 -14.25 4.85 19.44
C PRO A 479 -15.49 4.01 19.10
N ASP A 480 -16.68 4.59 19.17
CA ASP A 480 -17.95 3.94 18.84
C ASP A 480 -18.50 4.37 17.45
N ASP A 481 -17.80 5.27 16.73
CA ASP A 481 -18.20 5.76 15.41
C ASP A 481 -17.67 4.83 14.31
N ILE A 482 -18.50 3.87 13.88
CA ILE A 482 -18.16 2.92 12.82
C ILE A 482 -18.16 3.66 11.48
N GLY A 483 -17.09 3.46 10.71
CA GLY A 483 -16.82 4.12 9.45
C GLY A 483 -15.97 5.38 9.61
N ASP A 484 -15.63 5.79 10.83
CA ASP A 484 -14.81 6.99 11.04
C ASP A 484 -13.31 6.76 10.72
N TRP A 485 -12.83 5.51 10.68
CA TRP A 485 -11.52 5.20 10.10
C TRP A 485 -11.73 4.56 8.74
N GLU A 486 -10.89 4.88 7.78
CA GLU A 486 -10.96 4.33 6.43
C GLU A 486 -9.64 3.69 6.02
N SER A 487 -9.72 2.81 5.02
CA SER A 487 -8.54 2.31 4.31
C SER A 487 -8.37 3.11 3.03
N SER A 488 -7.14 3.30 2.58
CA SER A 488 -6.84 4.04 1.37
C SER A 488 -5.61 3.46 0.65
N GLY A 489 -5.42 3.89 -0.60
CA GLY A 489 -4.18 3.69 -1.35
C GLY A 489 -3.81 2.23 -1.65
N ILE A 490 -4.78 1.31 -1.77
CA ILE A 490 -4.48 -0.09 -2.10
C ILE A 490 -3.68 -0.20 -3.41
N LEU A 491 -2.60 -0.97 -3.38
CA LEU A 491 -1.70 -1.15 -4.53
C LEU A 491 -1.13 -2.58 -4.53
N ASP A 492 -1.36 -3.35 -5.60
CA ASP A 492 -0.67 -4.63 -5.81
C ASP A 492 0.82 -4.38 -6.06
N VAL A 493 1.66 -4.93 -5.17
CA VAL A 493 3.12 -4.88 -5.30
C VAL A 493 3.70 -6.29 -5.32
N SER A 494 2.89 -7.30 -5.66
CA SER A 494 3.29 -8.70 -5.66
C SER A 494 4.55 -8.93 -6.49
N ASP A 495 4.62 -8.35 -7.69
CA ASP A 495 5.78 -8.48 -8.58
C ASP A 495 7.04 -7.81 -8.00
N LEU A 496 6.89 -6.65 -7.34
CA LEU A 496 8.02 -5.97 -6.67
C LEU A 496 8.62 -6.80 -5.53
N PHE A 497 7.85 -7.72 -4.95
CA PHE A 497 8.27 -8.62 -3.85
C PHE A 497 8.48 -10.08 -4.28
N ASP A 498 8.52 -10.36 -5.58
CA ASP A 498 8.67 -11.72 -6.13
C ASP A 498 7.60 -12.69 -5.59
N LYS A 499 6.34 -12.22 -5.48
CA LYS A 499 5.17 -12.97 -5.01
C LYS A 499 4.23 -13.33 -6.16
N ASP A 500 3.28 -14.21 -5.88
CA ASP A 500 2.21 -14.50 -6.83
C ASP A 500 1.33 -13.24 -7.02
N PRO A 501 0.86 -12.92 -8.22
CA PRO A 501 -0.07 -11.81 -8.45
C PRO A 501 -1.25 -11.77 -7.47
N GLY A 502 -1.65 -10.58 -7.03
CA GLY A 502 -2.76 -10.37 -6.09
C GLY A 502 -2.58 -11.05 -4.73
N SER A 503 -1.33 -11.26 -4.30
CA SER A 503 -1.00 -11.89 -3.01
C SER A 503 -0.28 -10.97 -2.03
N PHE A 504 0.19 -9.80 -2.47
CA PHE A 504 0.94 -8.88 -1.62
C PHE A 504 0.68 -7.43 -2.02
N PHE A 505 0.01 -6.69 -1.15
CA PHE A 505 -0.40 -5.31 -1.41
C PHE A 505 0.19 -4.37 -0.37
N LEU A 506 0.39 -3.12 -0.78
CA LEU A 506 0.48 -1.98 0.14
C LEU A 506 -0.88 -1.30 0.22
N PHE A 507 -1.18 -0.74 1.38
CA PHE A 507 -2.33 0.14 1.59
C PHE A 507 -2.07 0.97 2.86
N ASP A 508 -2.87 2.00 3.09
CA ASP A 508 -2.80 2.76 4.33
C ASP A 508 -4.16 2.90 5.03
N VAL A 509 -4.11 3.46 6.24
CA VAL A 509 -5.26 3.71 7.10
C VAL A 509 -5.26 5.18 7.49
N GLN A 510 -6.39 5.84 7.28
CA GLN A 510 -6.65 7.17 7.81
C GLN A 510 -7.53 7.06 9.07
N ALA A 511 -6.92 7.32 10.23
CA ALA A 511 -7.58 7.16 11.51
C ALA A 511 -8.10 8.52 12.05
N HIS A 512 -9.23 9.00 11.51
CA HIS A 512 -9.70 10.39 11.67
C HIS A 512 -9.94 10.87 13.11
N SER A 513 -10.20 9.95 14.03
CA SER A 513 -10.42 10.24 15.45
C SER A 513 -9.15 10.14 16.32
N LEU A 514 -8.01 9.72 15.76
CA LEU A 514 -6.72 9.71 16.46
C LEU A 514 -6.00 11.06 16.29
N ARG A 515 -6.08 11.94 17.31
CA ARG A 515 -5.56 13.33 17.18
C ARG A 515 -4.69 13.85 18.33
N ASP A 516 -4.67 13.17 19.47
CA ASP A 516 -3.93 13.63 20.67
C ASP A 516 -2.51 13.04 20.76
N GLY A 517 -1.75 13.51 21.75
CA GLY A 517 -0.44 12.95 22.09
C GLY A 517 0.62 13.37 21.08
N VAL A 518 1.35 12.42 20.49
CA VAL A 518 2.42 12.72 19.53
C VAL A 518 1.91 13.50 18.31
N ILE A 519 0.65 13.30 17.91
CA ILE A 519 0.04 14.02 16.79
C ILE A 519 0.00 15.52 17.07
N GLU A 520 -0.55 15.93 18.22
CA GLU A 520 -0.58 17.34 18.64
C GLU A 520 0.83 17.87 18.96
N GLU A 521 1.67 17.08 19.64
CA GLU A 521 3.00 17.49 20.10
C GLU A 521 3.95 17.84 18.93
N GLU A 522 3.87 17.10 17.82
CA GLU A 522 4.72 17.26 16.65
C GLU A 522 4.03 18.04 15.50
N GLY A 523 2.78 18.50 15.70
CA GLY A 523 2.03 19.27 14.69
C GLY A 523 1.60 18.43 13.47
N LEU A 524 1.32 17.15 13.70
CA LEU A 524 0.71 16.23 12.74
C LEU A 524 -0.82 16.39 12.77
N VAL A 525 -1.53 15.74 11.85
CA VAL A 525 -2.96 16.06 11.63
C VAL A 525 -3.90 14.96 12.15
N GLN A 526 -3.54 13.69 11.91
CA GLN A 526 -4.29 12.51 12.31
C GLN A 526 -3.34 11.31 12.44
N GLY A 527 -3.76 10.29 13.18
CA GLY A 527 -3.11 8.98 13.21
C GLY A 527 -3.38 8.17 11.93
N GLY A 528 -2.73 7.01 11.83
CA GLY A 528 -2.82 6.15 10.66
C GLY A 528 -1.62 5.22 10.55
N GLN A 529 -1.64 4.32 9.57
CA GLN A 529 -0.58 3.35 9.31
C GLN A 529 -0.42 3.13 7.81
N LEU A 530 0.83 3.05 7.33
CA LEU A 530 1.12 2.36 6.07
C LEU A 530 1.32 0.89 6.39
N SER A 531 0.66 0.00 5.65
CA SER A 531 0.58 -1.43 5.95
C SER A 531 0.73 -2.30 4.70
N VAL A 532 1.03 -3.57 4.94
CA VAL A 532 1.01 -4.65 3.96
C VAL A 532 -0.23 -5.50 4.18
N LEU A 533 -0.94 -5.83 3.11
CA LEU A 533 -1.94 -6.90 3.08
C LEU A 533 -1.34 -8.09 2.32
N SER A 534 -1.08 -9.19 3.01
CA SER A 534 -0.50 -10.40 2.41
C SER A 534 -1.47 -11.55 2.45
N LYS A 535 -1.65 -12.22 1.31
CA LYS A 535 -2.35 -13.49 1.26
C LYS A 535 -1.51 -14.56 1.94
N VAL A 536 -2.16 -15.41 2.72
CA VAL A 536 -1.55 -16.58 3.36
C VAL A 536 -2.13 -17.86 2.79
N ASN A 537 -1.28 -18.86 2.66
CA ASN A 537 -1.73 -20.21 2.36
C ASN A 537 -2.16 -20.87 3.67
N GLY A 538 -3.39 -21.38 3.78
CA GLY A 538 -3.90 -22.09 4.96
C GLY A 538 -4.88 -21.29 5.84
N PRO A 539 -5.60 -21.94 6.78
CA PRO A 539 -6.50 -21.26 7.72
C PRO A 539 -5.75 -20.33 8.68
N VAL A 540 -6.11 -19.04 8.69
CA VAL A 540 -5.72 -18.10 9.75
C VAL A 540 -6.50 -18.42 11.02
N ILE A 541 -5.80 -18.77 12.10
CA ILE A 541 -6.43 -19.01 13.40
C ILE A 541 -6.35 -17.72 14.21
N ASN A 542 -7.47 -16.99 14.29
CA ASN A 542 -7.70 -15.83 15.14
C ASN A 542 -6.54 -14.80 15.20
N PRO A 543 -6.50 -13.80 14.29
CA PRO A 543 -5.32 -12.99 13.98
C PRO A 543 -4.88 -11.97 15.06
N ALA A 544 -5.45 -11.97 16.26
CA ALA A 544 -5.16 -10.95 17.28
C ALA A 544 -5.07 -11.51 18.72
N ALA A 545 -4.96 -12.84 18.89
CA ALA A 545 -4.99 -13.48 20.20
C ALA A 545 -3.89 -14.53 20.33
N ASP A 546 -3.50 -14.84 21.57
CA ASP A 546 -2.65 -16.01 21.83
C ASP A 546 -3.39 -17.30 21.42
N ASN A 547 -2.86 -17.99 20.41
CA ASN A 547 -3.37 -19.22 19.83
C ASN A 547 -2.62 -20.45 20.35
N ASN A 548 -3.31 -21.59 20.30
CA ASN A 548 -2.72 -22.88 20.63
C ASN A 548 -3.19 -23.92 19.63
N PHE A 549 -2.34 -24.24 18.66
CA PHE A 549 -2.60 -25.15 17.56
C PHE A 549 -1.90 -26.50 17.76
N ASN A 550 -2.52 -27.57 17.25
CA ASN A 550 -1.95 -28.91 17.17
C ASN A 550 -2.48 -29.57 15.89
N GLY A 551 -1.59 -29.83 14.93
CA GLY A 551 -1.89 -30.33 13.59
C GLY A 551 -2.23 -31.81 13.54
N GLY A 552 -1.44 -32.64 14.22
CA GLY A 552 -1.73 -34.06 14.39
C GLY A 552 -0.86 -34.92 13.49
N ASP A 553 -1.46 -35.71 12.59
CA ASP A 553 -0.73 -36.67 11.74
C ASP A 553 -0.79 -36.30 10.23
N ASP A 554 -1.28 -35.10 9.89
CA ASP A 554 -1.50 -34.63 8.52
C ASP A 554 -0.56 -33.45 8.21
N ASN A 555 -0.27 -33.18 6.93
CA ASN A 555 0.45 -31.97 6.52
C ASN A 555 -0.45 -30.74 6.71
N ASP A 556 -0.02 -29.81 7.54
CA ASP A 556 -0.74 -28.60 7.91
C ASP A 556 -0.11 -27.34 7.33
N THR A 557 -0.94 -26.31 7.14
CA THR A 557 -0.48 -24.97 6.79
C THR A 557 -1.23 -24.00 7.67
N VAL A 558 -0.53 -23.31 8.57
CA VAL A 558 -1.13 -22.49 9.62
C VAL A 558 -0.42 -21.16 9.74
N ALA A 559 -1.22 -20.10 9.85
CA ALA A 559 -0.76 -18.78 10.27
C ALA A 559 -1.66 -18.26 11.40
N THR A 560 -1.09 -17.60 12.41
CA THR A 560 -1.84 -17.14 13.59
C THR A 560 -2.00 -15.62 13.70
N GLY A 561 -1.45 -14.83 12.76
CA GLY A 561 -1.53 -13.38 12.81
C GLY A 561 -0.76 -12.81 14.00
N GLY A 562 -1.39 -12.01 14.86
CA GLY A 562 -0.76 -11.50 16.09
C GLY A 562 -1.17 -12.24 17.36
N GLY A 563 -0.30 -12.25 18.38
CA GLY A 563 -0.46 -12.98 19.64
C GLY A 563 0.87 -13.59 20.09
N ASN A 564 0.94 -14.17 21.31
CA ASN A 564 2.05 -15.08 21.65
C ASN A 564 1.56 -16.51 21.49
N ASP A 565 1.82 -17.07 20.32
CA ASP A 565 1.22 -18.29 19.85
C ASP A 565 2.01 -19.53 20.24
N THR A 566 1.32 -20.67 20.28
CA THR A 566 1.95 -21.98 20.38
C THR A 566 1.46 -22.85 19.25
N LEU A 567 2.35 -23.14 18.30
CA LEU A 567 2.09 -23.98 17.14
C LEU A 567 2.81 -25.32 17.31
N ALA A 568 2.11 -26.39 17.03
CA ALA A 568 2.64 -27.74 17.00
C ALA A 568 2.13 -28.42 15.73
N GLY A 569 3.03 -28.74 14.80
CA GLY A 569 2.74 -29.43 13.55
C GLY A 569 2.28 -30.86 13.82
N GLY A 570 3.22 -31.71 14.21
CA GLY A 570 2.92 -33.09 14.59
C GLY A 570 3.68 -34.06 13.70
N SER A 571 2.98 -34.88 12.92
CA SER A 571 3.59 -35.65 11.84
C SER A 571 3.05 -35.13 10.52
N GLY A 572 3.89 -35.10 9.49
CA GLY A 572 3.55 -34.49 8.20
C GLY A 572 4.53 -33.37 7.87
N GLU A 573 4.60 -32.98 6.60
CA GLU A 573 5.39 -31.82 6.19
C GLU A 573 4.54 -30.55 6.44
N ASP A 574 4.82 -29.83 7.52
CA ASP A 574 4.01 -28.72 8.01
C ASP A 574 4.60 -27.36 7.61
N ASN A 575 3.74 -26.35 7.45
CA ASN A 575 4.13 -24.96 7.25
C ASN A 575 3.44 -24.08 8.30
N LEU A 576 4.23 -23.62 9.28
CA LEU A 576 3.74 -22.97 10.49
C LEU A 576 4.31 -21.55 10.61
N ASN A 577 3.44 -20.54 10.61
CA ASN A 577 3.78 -19.13 10.73
C ASN A 577 3.19 -18.54 12.03
N GLY A 578 4.05 -18.07 12.93
CA GLY A 578 3.68 -17.44 14.21
C GLY A 578 3.09 -16.04 14.04
N GLY A 579 3.73 -15.22 13.22
CA GLY A 579 3.28 -13.86 12.91
C GLY A 579 3.80 -12.84 13.93
N ILE A 580 2.94 -12.01 14.51
CA ILE A 580 3.35 -10.93 15.42
C ILE A 580 3.24 -11.38 16.88
N GLY A 581 4.35 -11.62 17.54
CA GLY A 581 4.49 -11.73 18.99
C GLY A 581 5.60 -12.69 19.37
N SER A 582 5.67 -13.13 20.63
CA SER A 582 6.73 -14.07 21.05
C SER A 582 6.20 -15.50 21.00
N ASP A 583 6.46 -16.15 19.88
CA ASP A 583 5.83 -17.40 19.50
C ASP A 583 6.65 -18.61 19.87
N ARG A 584 5.95 -19.74 19.93
CA ARG A 584 6.54 -21.05 20.14
C ARG A 584 6.06 -22.00 19.06
N ILE A 585 6.93 -22.27 18.09
CA ILE A 585 6.64 -23.07 16.91
C ILE A 585 7.42 -24.38 16.99
N LEU A 586 6.72 -25.51 16.87
CA LEU A 586 7.28 -26.86 16.95
C LEU A 586 6.84 -27.66 15.71
N GLY A 587 7.77 -28.04 14.84
CA GLY A 587 7.49 -28.86 13.66
C GLY A 587 7.12 -30.30 14.04
N GLN A 588 8.06 -30.98 14.70
CA GLN A 588 8.03 -32.33 15.28
C GLN A 588 8.54 -33.45 14.39
N GLU A 589 7.72 -34.14 13.60
CA GLU A 589 8.15 -35.26 12.74
C GLU A 589 7.97 -34.88 11.25
N ASP A 590 8.90 -35.32 10.41
CA ASP A 590 9.01 -35.01 8.97
C ASP A 590 9.56 -33.59 8.69
N ASP A 591 9.65 -33.21 7.41
CA ASP A 591 10.37 -32.01 6.96
C ASP A 591 9.45 -30.77 7.01
N ASP A 592 9.72 -29.82 7.91
CA ASP A 592 8.83 -28.69 8.21
C ASP A 592 9.38 -27.32 7.77
N LEU A 593 8.48 -26.35 7.53
CA LEU A 593 8.78 -24.92 7.39
C LEU A 593 8.21 -24.13 8.57
N LEU A 594 9.08 -23.55 9.39
CA LEU A 594 8.70 -22.78 10.58
C LEU A 594 9.13 -21.31 10.43
N VAL A 595 8.18 -20.38 10.56
CA VAL A 595 8.44 -18.94 10.39
C VAL A 595 7.94 -18.17 11.63
N GLY A 596 8.86 -17.52 12.36
CA GLY A 596 8.55 -16.73 13.55
C GLY A 596 7.93 -15.37 13.23
N ARG A 597 8.50 -14.65 12.25
CA ARG A 597 8.15 -13.28 11.85
C ARG A 597 8.55 -12.24 12.89
N LEU A 598 7.65 -11.62 13.65
CA LEU A 598 7.97 -10.48 14.52
C LEU A 598 7.86 -10.84 15.99
N GLY A 599 8.95 -10.74 16.73
CA GLY A 599 8.97 -10.90 18.19
C GLY A 599 10.05 -11.88 18.62
N ASN A 600 10.10 -12.28 19.90
CA ASN A 600 11.20 -13.13 20.37
C ASN A 600 10.75 -14.59 20.38
N ASP A 601 11.09 -15.30 19.32
CA ASP A 601 10.48 -16.59 19.01
C ASP A 601 11.32 -17.78 19.45
N PHE A 602 10.64 -18.90 19.61
CA PHE A 602 11.25 -20.21 19.79
C PHE A 602 10.77 -21.14 18.69
N LEU A 603 11.68 -21.50 17.79
CA LEU A 603 11.45 -22.43 16.69
C LEU A 603 12.21 -23.72 16.96
N SER A 604 11.52 -24.84 16.85
CA SER A 604 12.11 -26.18 16.99
C SER A 604 11.62 -27.06 15.87
N GLY A 605 12.51 -27.43 14.94
CA GLY A 605 12.24 -28.27 13.77
C GLY A 605 11.74 -29.63 14.20
N GLY A 606 12.63 -30.51 14.61
CA GLY A 606 12.25 -31.80 15.19
C GLY A 606 13.04 -32.93 14.56
N ALA A 607 12.37 -33.84 13.87
CA ALA A 607 13.01 -34.92 13.14
C ALA A 607 12.61 -34.80 11.67
N GLY A 608 13.58 -34.60 10.78
CA GLY A 608 13.31 -34.20 9.40
C GLY A 608 14.36 -33.18 8.99
N ASP A 609 14.51 -32.91 7.69
CA ASP A 609 15.34 -31.81 7.21
C ASP A 609 14.47 -30.54 7.17
N ASP A 610 14.54 -29.72 8.23
CA ASP A 610 13.62 -28.60 8.47
C ASP A 610 14.15 -27.25 7.95
N THR A 611 13.26 -26.29 7.68
CA THR A 611 13.59 -24.89 7.41
C THR A 611 13.01 -23.99 8.50
N LEU A 612 13.85 -23.27 9.23
CA LEU A 612 13.47 -22.39 10.33
C LEU A 612 13.90 -20.95 10.03
N GLU A 613 12.95 -20.03 10.05
CA GLU A 613 13.15 -18.58 9.89
C GLU A 613 12.68 -17.86 11.16
N GLY A 614 13.61 -17.35 11.97
CA GLY A 614 13.30 -16.60 13.19
C GLY A 614 12.54 -15.32 12.89
N GLY A 615 13.11 -14.49 12.01
CA GLY A 615 12.54 -13.22 11.63
C GLY A 615 13.16 -12.08 12.43
N GLN A 616 12.36 -11.17 12.96
CA GLN A 616 12.81 -10.03 13.75
C GLN A 616 12.67 -10.33 15.23
N GLY A 617 13.77 -10.34 15.97
CA GLY A 617 13.70 -10.37 17.42
C GLY A 617 14.91 -10.95 18.09
N ARG A 618 14.72 -11.83 19.05
CA ARG A 618 15.87 -12.52 19.66
C ARG A 618 15.52 -13.97 19.76
N ASP A 619 15.75 -14.61 18.64
CA ASP A 619 15.09 -15.85 18.35
C ASP A 619 15.96 -17.00 18.79
N ARG A 620 15.28 -18.12 19.00
CA ARG A 620 15.91 -19.35 19.45
C ARG A 620 15.53 -20.44 18.49
N LEU A 621 16.46 -20.76 17.61
CA LEU A 621 16.29 -21.76 16.58
C LEU A 621 17.00 -23.04 17.02
N ASN A 622 16.30 -24.16 16.90
CA ASN A 622 16.81 -25.49 17.21
C ASN A 622 16.30 -26.46 16.13
N GLY A 623 17.14 -26.76 15.13
CA GLY A 623 16.78 -27.72 14.07
C GLY A 623 16.47 -29.11 14.64
N ASN A 624 17.30 -29.54 15.60
CA ASN A 624 17.31 -30.87 16.24
C ASN A 624 17.92 -31.96 15.36
N ALA A 625 17.11 -32.80 14.70
CA ALA A 625 17.58 -34.02 14.06
C ALA A 625 17.30 -34.00 12.56
N GLY A 626 18.31 -33.66 11.77
CA GLY A 626 18.20 -33.58 10.32
C GLY A 626 19.28 -32.65 9.79
N ASN A 627 19.27 -32.38 8.50
CA ASN A 627 20.10 -31.32 7.93
C ASN A 627 19.24 -30.08 7.76
N ASP A 628 19.18 -29.27 8.82
CA ASP A 628 18.22 -28.17 8.89
C ASP A 628 18.80 -26.88 8.29
N GLU A 629 17.95 -26.03 7.71
CA GLU A 629 18.28 -24.67 7.29
C GLU A 629 17.77 -23.67 8.33
N LEU A 630 18.68 -22.91 8.94
CA LEU A 630 18.38 -22.01 10.05
C LEU A 630 18.75 -20.58 9.67
N THR A 631 17.75 -19.70 9.61
CA THR A 631 17.91 -18.27 9.35
C THR A 631 17.46 -17.51 10.60
N GLY A 632 18.40 -16.82 11.27
CA GLY A 632 18.08 -16.04 12.47
C GLY A 632 17.18 -14.85 12.14
N GLY A 633 17.55 -14.11 11.09
CA GLY A 633 16.92 -12.88 10.65
C GLY A 633 17.60 -11.66 11.25
N GLY A 634 16.78 -10.70 11.69
CA GLY A 634 17.26 -9.45 12.29
C GLY A 634 17.53 -9.60 13.79
N SER A 635 18.43 -8.75 14.31
CA SER A 635 18.76 -8.62 15.75
C SER A 635 19.70 -9.70 16.32
N ILE A 636 19.44 -10.28 17.50
CA ILE A 636 20.43 -11.14 18.22
C ILE A 636 19.85 -12.53 18.43
N ASP A 637 20.37 -13.49 17.67
CA ASP A 637 19.79 -14.82 17.61
C ASP A 637 20.66 -15.88 18.25
N ARG A 638 20.00 -17.00 18.56
CA ARG A 638 20.61 -18.12 19.26
C ARG A 638 20.30 -19.42 18.55
N PHE A 639 21.32 -19.96 17.90
CA PHE A 639 21.28 -21.27 17.26
C PHE A 639 21.66 -22.34 18.29
N ILE A 640 20.73 -23.23 18.60
CA ILE A 640 20.84 -24.19 19.69
C ILE A 640 21.15 -25.57 19.13
N PHE A 641 22.18 -26.22 19.67
CA PHE A 641 22.52 -27.61 19.37
C PHE A 641 22.43 -28.45 20.65
N ASN A 642 21.40 -29.30 20.77
CA ASN A 642 21.04 -29.95 22.04
C ASN A 642 20.46 -31.39 21.98
N THR A 643 20.88 -32.28 21.06
CA THR A 643 20.25 -33.62 21.00
C THR A 643 20.91 -34.69 21.90
N ASN A 644 20.01 -35.51 22.45
CA ASN A 644 20.01 -36.62 23.41
C ASN A 644 21.32 -37.38 23.70
N ASN A 645 21.91 -37.13 24.89
CA ASN A 645 22.87 -37.95 25.67
C ASN A 645 24.12 -38.54 24.96
N ALA A 646 24.30 -38.34 23.66
CA ALA A 646 25.50 -38.65 22.89
C ALA A 646 25.44 -37.87 21.58
N PHE A 647 26.51 -37.14 21.22
CA PHE A 647 26.71 -36.67 19.85
C PHE A 647 26.73 -37.89 18.92
N GLN A 648 25.61 -38.19 18.28
CA GLN A 648 25.54 -39.15 17.19
C GLN A 648 25.31 -38.30 15.95
N SER A 649 26.30 -38.19 15.07
CA SER A 649 26.20 -37.36 13.87
C SER A 649 25.04 -37.77 12.94
N THR A 650 24.45 -38.95 13.15
CA THR A 650 23.23 -39.40 12.46
C THR A 650 21.94 -38.80 13.02
N ASP A 651 21.97 -38.32 14.26
CA ASP A 651 20.79 -37.84 15.01
C ASP A 651 20.80 -36.30 15.15
N LEU A 652 21.88 -35.63 14.73
CA LEU A 652 22.00 -34.17 14.64
C LEU A 652 21.94 -33.66 13.19
N GLY A 653 22.20 -34.55 12.22
CA GLY A 653 22.59 -34.18 10.85
C GLY A 653 23.64 -33.06 10.78
N VAL A 654 23.58 -32.27 9.71
CA VAL A 654 24.49 -31.14 9.46
C VAL A 654 23.66 -29.92 9.07
N ASP A 655 23.42 -29.06 10.05
CA ASP A 655 22.62 -27.85 9.85
C ASP A 655 23.39 -26.81 9.05
N THR A 656 22.66 -25.94 8.37
CA THR A 656 23.17 -24.77 7.67
C THR A 656 22.57 -23.53 8.30
N ILE A 657 23.41 -22.71 8.93
CA ILE A 657 23.03 -21.37 9.37
C ILE A 657 23.34 -20.40 8.23
N THR A 658 22.31 -19.77 7.71
CA THR A 658 22.34 -19.02 6.44
C THR A 658 22.94 -17.63 6.59
N ASP A 659 22.72 -16.98 7.74
CA ASP A 659 22.91 -15.54 7.94
C ASP A 659 23.74 -15.14 9.17
N PHE A 660 24.39 -16.10 9.85
CA PHE A 660 25.10 -15.88 11.12
C PHE A 660 25.96 -14.60 11.18
N GLN A 661 25.63 -13.68 12.08
CA GLN A 661 26.33 -12.43 12.31
C GLN A 661 27.20 -12.52 13.56
N PRO A 662 28.55 -12.59 13.44
CA PRO A 662 29.43 -12.86 14.59
C PRO A 662 29.48 -11.75 15.65
N ASP A 663 28.97 -10.55 15.37
CA ASP A 663 28.89 -9.45 16.34
C ASP A 663 27.57 -9.44 17.13
N LEU A 664 26.57 -10.21 16.70
CA LEU A 664 25.23 -10.27 17.31
C LEU A 664 24.90 -11.68 17.80
N ASP A 665 25.07 -12.69 16.96
CA ASP A 665 24.55 -14.03 17.17
C ASP A 665 25.44 -14.93 18.02
N LEU A 666 24.80 -15.98 18.56
CA LEU A 666 25.46 -16.92 19.45
C LEU A 666 25.08 -18.37 19.13
N ILE A 667 26.10 -19.22 19.04
CA ILE A 667 25.90 -20.67 18.97
C ILE A 667 25.88 -21.23 20.39
N LEU A 668 24.77 -21.87 20.76
CA LEU A 668 24.55 -22.50 22.06
C LEU A 668 24.79 -24.00 21.97
N LEU A 669 25.79 -24.48 22.72
CA LEU A 669 26.20 -25.89 22.73
C LEU A 669 25.80 -26.56 24.05
N ASP A 670 24.93 -27.56 24.01
CA ASP A 670 24.51 -28.29 25.20
C ASP A 670 25.57 -29.31 25.64
N LYS A 671 25.98 -29.26 26.92
CA LYS A 671 26.99 -30.19 27.45
C LYS A 671 26.58 -31.66 27.44
N SER A 672 25.29 -31.96 27.41
CA SER A 672 24.80 -33.33 27.32
C SER A 672 25.04 -33.95 25.94
N THR A 673 25.12 -33.11 24.90
CA THR A 673 25.47 -33.48 23.52
C THR A 673 26.99 -33.42 23.33
N PHE A 674 27.61 -32.29 23.68
CA PHE A 674 29.04 -32.04 23.50
C PHE A 674 29.83 -32.37 24.77
N THR A 675 29.83 -33.66 25.14
CA THR A 675 30.29 -34.18 26.44
C THR A 675 31.76 -33.92 26.80
N GLU A 676 32.63 -33.70 25.81
CA GLU A 676 34.05 -33.42 26.02
C GLU A 676 34.33 -31.94 26.33
N ILE A 677 33.33 -31.06 26.25
CA ILE A 677 33.47 -29.66 26.66
C ILE A 677 33.62 -29.60 28.19
N THR A 678 34.78 -29.15 28.65
CA THR A 678 35.09 -29.02 30.08
C THR A 678 34.66 -27.66 30.65
N THR A 679 34.47 -26.65 29.80
CA THR A 679 33.90 -25.34 30.15
C THR A 679 32.55 -25.49 30.88
N ALA A 680 32.34 -24.70 31.94
CA ALA A 680 31.10 -24.76 32.73
C ALA A 680 29.92 -24.14 31.97
N ALA A 681 28.70 -24.63 32.24
CA ALA A 681 27.46 -24.05 31.71
C ALA A 681 27.38 -22.54 32.03
N GLY A 682 26.91 -21.76 31.05
CA GLY A 682 26.94 -20.29 31.01
C GLY A 682 28.30 -19.69 30.64
N GLY A 683 29.34 -20.51 30.47
CA GLY A 683 30.70 -20.08 30.14
C GLY A 683 30.95 -19.97 28.64
N ASN A 684 31.94 -19.14 28.29
CA ASN A 684 32.54 -19.05 26.97
C ASN A 684 33.44 -20.27 26.70
N ILE A 685 33.39 -20.85 25.50
CA ILE A 685 34.15 -22.06 25.14
C ILE A 685 35.69 -21.90 25.24
N GLY A 686 36.20 -20.67 25.16
CA GLY A 686 37.58 -20.30 25.40
C GLY A 686 38.59 -21.11 24.59
N SER A 687 39.56 -21.71 25.30
CA SER A 687 40.66 -22.47 24.67
C SER A 687 40.24 -23.81 24.06
N GLU A 688 38.97 -24.21 24.22
CA GLU A 688 38.43 -25.43 23.61
C GLU A 688 37.98 -25.19 22.16
N PHE A 689 37.96 -23.94 21.68
CA PHE A 689 37.69 -23.57 20.29
C PHE A 689 38.96 -23.39 19.45
N ALA A 690 38.94 -23.83 18.18
CA ALA A 690 40.04 -23.68 17.25
C ALA A 690 39.56 -23.35 15.82
N VAL A 691 40.30 -22.48 15.12
CA VAL A 691 40.06 -22.16 13.70
C VAL A 691 41.20 -22.75 12.85
N THR A 692 40.88 -23.48 11.78
CA THR A 692 41.87 -24.15 10.91
C THR A 692 41.30 -24.54 9.56
N SER A 693 42.11 -24.61 8.51
CA SER A 693 41.74 -25.18 7.20
C SER A 693 42.04 -26.68 7.07
N SER A 694 42.27 -27.36 8.19
CA SER A 694 42.56 -28.80 8.27
C SER A 694 41.98 -29.39 9.55
N PRO A 695 40.65 -29.41 9.69
CA PRO A 695 39.96 -29.65 10.96
C PRO A 695 40.26 -31.04 11.57
N GLU A 696 40.44 -32.06 10.74
CA GLU A 696 40.82 -33.44 11.13
C GLU A 696 42.17 -33.54 11.88
N THR A 697 43.00 -32.50 11.80
CA THR A 697 44.31 -32.44 12.48
C THR A 697 44.31 -31.51 13.69
N SER A 698 43.19 -30.88 14.01
CA SER A 698 43.02 -30.00 15.16
C SER A 698 42.81 -30.80 16.44
N SER A 699 43.33 -30.29 17.56
CA SER A 699 43.00 -30.79 18.90
C SER A 699 41.97 -29.93 19.64
N GLY A 700 41.39 -28.90 18.99
CA GLY A 700 40.27 -28.16 19.55
C GLY A 700 39.03 -29.03 19.66
N ILE A 701 38.18 -28.79 20.66
CA ILE A 701 36.93 -29.54 20.90
C ILE A 701 35.85 -29.07 19.93
N ILE A 702 35.74 -27.76 19.70
CA ILE A 702 34.95 -27.21 18.58
C ILE A 702 35.93 -26.61 17.59
N VAL A 703 35.80 -27.02 16.34
CA VAL A 703 36.75 -26.68 15.27
C VAL A 703 35.99 -26.02 14.13
N TYR A 704 36.40 -24.82 13.75
CA TYR A 704 35.82 -24.07 12.64
C TYR A 704 36.77 -24.04 11.43
N ASP A 705 36.29 -24.49 10.27
CA ASP A 705 36.98 -24.31 9.00
C ASP A 705 36.54 -23.03 8.31
N SER A 706 37.32 -21.97 8.49
CA SER A 706 37.03 -20.65 7.92
C SER A 706 37.11 -20.59 6.40
N SER A 707 37.53 -21.68 5.72
CA SER A 707 37.54 -21.73 4.24
C SER A 707 36.26 -22.32 3.65
N THR A 708 35.46 -23.01 4.47
CA THR A 708 34.22 -23.66 4.02
C THR A 708 33.01 -23.33 4.89
N GLY A 709 33.21 -22.75 6.07
CA GLY A 709 32.14 -22.41 7.01
C GLY A 709 31.79 -23.55 7.95
N ASN A 710 32.48 -24.69 7.86
CA ASN A 710 32.07 -25.91 8.56
C ASN A 710 32.50 -25.88 10.03
N LEU A 711 31.60 -26.31 10.91
CA LEU A 711 31.84 -26.53 12.33
C LEU A 711 31.86 -28.02 12.64
N PHE A 712 32.89 -28.42 13.40
CA PHE A 712 33.13 -29.79 13.80
C PHE A 712 33.26 -29.92 15.31
N TYR A 713 32.73 -31.01 15.85
CA TYR A 713 32.97 -31.44 17.21
C TYR A 713 34.02 -32.55 17.24
N ASN A 714 35.10 -32.32 17.97
CA ASN A 714 36.14 -33.32 18.22
C ASN A 714 35.92 -34.01 19.57
N ALA A 715 35.22 -35.14 19.54
CA ALA A 715 34.86 -35.92 20.73
C ALA A 715 36.02 -36.72 21.35
N ASN A 716 37.25 -36.57 20.86
CA ASN A 716 38.42 -37.23 21.46
C ASN A 716 39.55 -36.26 21.84
N GLY A 717 39.41 -34.97 21.51
CA GLY A 717 40.40 -33.91 21.79
C GLY A 717 41.79 -34.15 21.19
N SER A 718 41.90 -35.03 20.18
CA SER A 718 43.16 -35.46 19.60
C SER A 718 43.33 -34.91 18.18
N ALA A 719 44.58 -34.72 17.75
CA ALA A 719 44.94 -34.30 16.39
C ALA A 719 44.90 -35.46 15.37
N ALA A 720 43.92 -36.37 15.50
CA ALA A 720 43.81 -37.60 14.72
C ALA A 720 42.33 -37.90 14.42
N GLY A 721 41.64 -36.93 13.84
CA GLY A 721 40.21 -36.96 13.51
C GLY A 721 39.30 -36.81 14.73
N PHE A 722 37.99 -36.76 14.48
CA PHE A 722 36.99 -36.32 15.45
C PHE A 722 36.52 -37.37 16.47
N GLY A 723 36.98 -38.62 16.37
CA GLY A 723 36.52 -39.71 17.25
C GLY A 723 35.07 -40.08 16.96
N ASP A 724 34.22 -40.07 17.98
CA ASP A 724 32.77 -40.23 17.84
C ASP A 724 32.08 -38.90 17.44
N GLY A 725 32.86 -37.82 17.31
CA GLY A 725 32.39 -36.52 16.83
C GLY A 725 32.43 -36.41 15.30
N GLY A 726 32.11 -35.23 14.79
CA GLY A 726 32.02 -34.98 13.35
C GLY A 726 31.59 -33.55 13.04
N GLN A 727 31.30 -33.29 11.77
CA GLN A 727 30.65 -32.04 11.36
C GLN A 727 29.23 -32.00 11.94
N PHE A 728 28.79 -30.82 12.38
CA PHE A 728 27.43 -30.61 12.88
C PHE A 728 26.76 -29.35 12.35
N ALA A 729 27.52 -28.40 11.78
CA ALA A 729 26.93 -27.20 11.20
C ALA A 729 27.80 -26.62 10.07
N ILE A 730 27.19 -25.78 9.25
CA ILE A 730 27.80 -24.94 8.21
C ILE A 730 27.32 -23.51 8.45
N LEU A 731 28.22 -22.53 8.36
CA LEU A 731 27.87 -21.10 8.31
C LEU A 731 28.06 -20.60 6.87
N SER A 732 26.96 -20.34 6.16
CA SER A 732 26.97 -20.07 4.71
C SER A 732 27.81 -18.86 4.31
N ASN A 733 27.86 -17.83 5.15
CA ASN A 733 28.61 -16.60 4.89
C ASN A 733 30.10 -16.66 5.27
N ASN A 734 30.62 -17.80 5.75
CA ASN A 734 32.02 -18.01 6.16
C ASN A 734 32.57 -16.91 7.12
N PRO A 735 31.90 -16.65 8.26
CA PRO A 735 32.21 -15.49 9.09
C PRO A 735 33.51 -15.67 9.87
N THR A 736 34.11 -14.56 10.32
CA THR A 736 35.27 -14.64 11.22
C THR A 736 34.79 -14.94 12.63
N LEU A 737 34.99 -16.18 13.09
CA LEU A 737 34.59 -16.60 14.44
C LEU A 737 35.71 -16.48 15.48
N THR A 738 35.29 -16.22 16.71
CA THR A 738 36.10 -16.35 17.92
C THR A 738 35.39 -17.25 18.94
N ALA A 739 36.06 -17.53 20.05
CA ALA A 739 35.42 -18.27 21.15
C ALA A 739 34.20 -17.52 21.73
N ASP A 740 34.10 -16.20 21.55
CA ASP A 740 32.97 -15.37 22.01
C ASP A 740 31.65 -15.65 21.28
N ASN A 741 31.72 -16.33 20.13
CA ASN A 741 30.55 -16.76 19.37
C ASN A 741 29.93 -18.07 19.88
N PHE A 742 30.46 -18.66 20.95
CA PHE A 742 29.96 -19.91 21.51
C PHE A 742 29.73 -19.80 23.02
N GLN A 743 28.53 -20.18 23.45
CA GLN A 743 28.20 -20.30 24.87
C GLN A 743 27.75 -21.72 25.19
N ILE A 744 28.24 -22.22 26.32
CA ILE A 744 27.93 -23.56 26.79
C ILE A 744 26.65 -23.54 27.62
N ARG A 745 25.73 -24.46 27.34
CA ARG A 745 24.46 -24.61 28.05
C ARG A 745 24.46 -25.80 29.02
#